data_AF-A0A3M6UM69-F1
#
_entry.id   AF-A0A3M6UM69-F1
#
_cell.length_a   1.000
_cell.length_b   1.000
_cell.length_c   1.000
_cell.angle_alpha   90.00
_cell.angle_beta   90.00
_cell.angle_gamma   90.00
#
_symmetry.space_group_name_H-M   'P 1'
#
loop_
_entity.id
_entity.type
_entity.pdbx_description
1 polymer ?
#
loop_
_entity_poly.entity_id
_entity_poly.type
_entity_poly.pdbx_seq_one_letter_code
_entity_poly.pdbx_strand_id
1 'polypeptide(L)'
;MTMKLLLSVALSVCAIVLGDSQSCSNEGAKVSDYCGDTCYCIGGQIQNCCRVRKEFTSMTEAERILYVNTVWKASTDLQFQNEYQKLISMHQRLFPTGIHQKDQFLPWHRWYILQYENLLRRVDCRVTVPYWDWSIVSMTPWHTDKTRVWYSGPSGLGGNGITPSRCVQDGVFGQDSWTKTNGGCITRDFNGFTPDIIAVYLTLLHPPTVDGFNIFERDLRINLHDTVHCRIGGDMCLVTSAEAPEFFLHHGFIDKIWSDWQEKSRDHLTAHFRNITNPMIGTGYRPGDFLDNSNLPDVERPGWPTCVLYDDPKNPVYRQVMQRLQGMTREQILEIPRHSFKPLTGRQMRFFHISPQEQNQARQDLRELEPRHQLRGEAGLTGMDRNIGFKMESLSATFRKKRSVIKNNFDPSPTMRGRFLMFTFLVVAFYLSVASSQGRYDYSCSTYQEGQAVDGPCGQRCICVNERLRYCCRQRKDFPSMTREERIRYVNTVIKASTHRRYRRQYNRIIAMHARLFDSGIHSKQQFLPWHRWFLLRYENFLRKVDCRVTLPYWDWSFFAKGVWRTGIDDIWSNKPWGLGGNGRKKKSHRAGCVKTGRFSQRKWRLTPSAKRGCLRRKFSAPAPDIIALHLTKAHRPREFTEFELNVRANLHDAFHCEIGGTMCAHNSANAPEFFLHHAFIDKIWADWQAKSNDHMETYFTTVPRYVRMEGNDFHPSDYIDTFNLPHPNVDRTDDYICVMYQDAAHPLYKEITQRLEKLSTREVRTIPRLYFKPATTRQLRRLGVKRKERRHARKLLNKELEPRKRIRKSQLRKEYDKLLGFKLDDIPFRYTSRDFPTRNTSLTYDRWLARSLNAAEMSSEGLEFFRRANISNAMV
;
A
#
# COMPACT_ATOMS: atom_id res chain seq x y z
N MET A 1 27.60 17.39 -53.76
CA MET A 1 26.53 16.49 -53.25
C MET A 1 27.02 15.58 -52.10
N THR A 2 28.31 15.58 -51.78
CA THR A 2 28.96 14.70 -50.78
C THR A 2 29.02 15.27 -49.35
N MET A 3 28.90 16.59 -49.16
CA MET A 3 28.94 17.21 -47.82
C MET A 3 27.61 17.13 -47.04
N LYS A 4 26.46 17.03 -47.72
CA LYS A 4 25.14 16.91 -47.05
C LYS A 4 24.88 15.49 -46.54
N LEU A 5 25.45 14.47 -47.18
CA LEU A 5 25.30 13.07 -46.76
C LEU A 5 26.22 12.72 -45.57
N LEU A 6 27.42 13.31 -45.53
CA LEU A 6 28.32 13.18 -44.37
C LEU A 6 27.78 13.93 -43.14
N LEU A 7 27.11 15.07 -43.32
CA LEU A 7 26.46 15.76 -42.20
C LEU A 7 25.24 15.00 -41.66
N SER A 8 24.43 14.37 -42.52
CA SER A 8 23.27 13.59 -42.06
C SER A 8 23.69 12.29 -41.35
N VAL A 9 24.74 11.63 -41.83
CA VAL A 9 25.29 10.44 -41.16
C VAL A 9 26.01 10.82 -39.86
N ALA A 10 26.73 11.95 -39.82
CA ALA A 10 27.34 12.45 -38.57
C ALA A 10 26.27 12.91 -37.55
N LEU A 11 25.17 13.51 -37.98
CA LEU A 11 24.04 13.88 -37.10
C LEU A 11 23.27 12.65 -36.59
N SER A 12 23.10 11.61 -37.40
CA SER A 12 22.48 10.35 -36.95
C SER A 12 23.40 9.51 -36.05
N VAL A 13 24.72 9.59 -36.23
CA VAL A 13 25.69 8.91 -35.33
C VAL A 13 25.90 9.71 -34.03
N CYS A 14 25.74 11.04 -34.04
CA CYS A 14 25.81 11.86 -32.82
C CYS A 14 24.55 11.71 -31.95
N ALA A 15 23.37 11.46 -32.54
CA ALA A 15 22.12 11.18 -31.80
C ALA A 15 22.09 9.79 -31.11
N ILE A 16 23.00 8.88 -31.47
CA ILE A 16 23.10 7.55 -30.83
C ILE A 16 24.04 7.59 -29.60
N VAL A 17 24.88 8.62 -29.47
CA VAL A 17 25.86 8.76 -28.38
C VAL A 17 25.47 9.86 -27.36
N LEU A 18 24.54 10.74 -27.71
CA LEU A 18 23.93 11.70 -26.77
C LEU A 18 22.46 11.33 -26.66
N GLY A 19 22.05 10.83 -25.48
CA GLY A 19 20.65 10.48 -25.23
C GLY A 19 19.75 11.65 -25.59
N ASP A 20 18.94 11.46 -26.64
CA ASP A 20 17.91 12.41 -27.05
C ASP A 20 17.03 12.68 -25.83
N SER A 21 17.23 13.85 -25.26
CA SER A 21 16.54 14.32 -24.08
C SER A 21 15.12 14.68 -24.55
N GLN A 22 14.26 13.65 -24.57
CA GLN A 22 12.87 13.85 -24.91
C GLN A 22 12.29 14.86 -23.93
N SER A 23 11.89 16.01 -24.46
CA SER A 23 11.27 17.04 -23.66
C SER A 23 9.88 16.60 -23.24
N CYS A 24 9.53 16.81 -21.99
CA CYS A 24 8.20 16.55 -21.46
C CYS A 24 7.68 17.81 -20.79
N SER A 25 6.39 18.08 -20.91
CA SER A 25 5.80 19.36 -20.46
C SER A 25 5.21 19.31 -19.05
N ASN A 26 4.96 18.11 -18.53
CA ASN A 26 4.22 17.89 -17.29
C ASN A 26 5.13 17.31 -16.21
N GLU A 27 5.80 18.18 -15.46
CA GLU A 27 6.73 17.80 -14.39
C GLU A 27 6.12 16.80 -13.40
N GLY A 28 6.83 15.72 -13.12
CA GLY A 28 6.42 14.60 -12.27
C GLY A 28 5.42 13.63 -12.91
N ALA A 29 4.98 13.86 -14.15
CA ALA A 29 4.10 12.93 -14.85
C ALA A 29 4.84 11.65 -15.25
N LYS A 30 4.16 10.52 -15.14
CA LYS A 30 4.57 9.27 -15.77
C LYS A 30 4.39 9.44 -17.28
N VAL A 31 5.48 9.28 -18.02
CA VAL A 31 5.55 9.39 -19.48
C VAL A 31 6.20 8.15 -20.04
N SER A 32 5.99 7.89 -21.33
CA SER A 32 6.71 6.83 -22.04
C SER A 32 7.77 7.46 -22.91
N ASP A 33 8.99 6.96 -22.86
CA ASP A 33 10.02 7.36 -23.82
C ASP A 33 9.74 6.75 -25.21
N TYR A 34 10.63 7.01 -26.18
CA TYR A 34 10.51 6.41 -27.52
C TYR A 34 10.61 4.87 -27.52
N CYS A 35 11.27 4.29 -26.53
CA CYS A 35 11.34 2.85 -26.31
C CYS A 35 10.16 2.31 -25.51
N GLY A 36 9.15 3.13 -25.18
CA GLY A 36 8.00 2.71 -24.40
C GLY A 36 8.33 2.38 -22.94
N ASP A 37 9.51 2.73 -22.45
CA ASP A 37 9.88 2.59 -21.04
C ASP A 37 9.02 3.53 -20.20
N THR A 38 8.69 3.11 -18.99
CA THR A 38 8.00 3.97 -18.03
C THR A 38 9.01 4.92 -17.41
N CYS A 39 8.88 6.20 -17.71
CA CYS A 39 9.76 7.24 -17.22
C CYS A 39 8.98 8.32 -16.48
N TYR A 40 9.72 9.26 -15.89
CA TYR A 40 9.15 10.43 -15.23
C TYR A 40 9.68 11.70 -15.86
N CYS A 41 8.81 12.69 -15.99
CA CYS A 41 9.20 14.01 -16.43
C CYS A 41 9.91 14.75 -15.27
N ILE A 42 11.20 15.03 -15.41
CA ILE A 42 12.03 15.72 -14.42
C ILE A 42 12.84 16.81 -15.11
N GLY A 43 12.67 18.06 -14.69
CA GLY A 43 13.32 19.23 -15.30
C GLY A 43 12.91 19.45 -16.76
N GLY A 44 11.68 19.09 -17.12
CA GLY A 44 11.22 19.12 -18.52
C GLY A 44 11.86 18.05 -19.42
N GLN A 45 12.55 17.07 -18.82
CA GLN A 45 13.23 15.97 -19.52
C GLN A 45 12.73 14.62 -19.04
N ILE A 46 12.66 13.65 -19.94
CA ILE A 46 12.33 12.27 -19.56
C ILE A 46 13.53 11.64 -18.82
N GLN A 47 13.31 11.24 -17.56
CA GLN A 47 14.33 10.64 -16.68
C GLN A 47 13.76 9.45 -15.91
N ASN A 48 14.61 8.66 -15.24
CA ASN A 48 14.25 7.46 -14.46
C ASN A 48 13.39 6.45 -15.23
N CYS A 49 13.82 6.11 -16.44
CA CYS A 49 13.13 5.14 -17.28
C CYS A 49 13.30 3.71 -16.73
N CYS A 50 12.18 3.03 -16.57
CA CYS A 50 12.09 1.65 -16.16
C CYS A 50 11.46 0.81 -17.27
N ARG A 51 12.11 -0.31 -17.58
CA ARG A 51 11.59 -1.33 -18.48
C ARG A 51 10.48 -2.10 -17.76
N VAL A 52 9.30 -2.18 -18.35
CA VAL A 52 8.14 -2.85 -17.73
C VAL A 52 7.89 -4.20 -18.39
N ARG A 53 8.23 -5.28 -17.68
CA ARG A 53 7.96 -6.66 -18.11
C ARG A 53 6.48 -6.98 -17.88
N LYS A 54 5.78 -7.30 -18.97
CA LYS A 54 4.33 -7.58 -18.98
C LYS A 54 4.07 -9.08 -19.06
N GLU A 55 2.91 -9.51 -18.56
CA GLU A 55 2.44 -10.88 -18.75
C GLU A 55 2.10 -11.08 -20.24
N PHE A 56 2.70 -12.08 -20.89
CA PHE A 56 2.66 -12.29 -22.34
C PHE A 56 1.24 -12.40 -22.87
N THR A 57 0.36 -13.14 -22.20
CA THR A 57 -1.02 -13.33 -22.68
C THR A 57 -1.92 -12.11 -22.41
N SER A 58 -1.48 -11.17 -21.56
CA SER A 58 -2.12 -9.89 -21.27
C SER A 58 -1.64 -8.75 -22.17
N MET A 59 -0.58 -8.97 -22.96
CA MET A 59 -0.11 -8.03 -23.98
C MET A 59 -1.08 -7.98 -25.17
N THR A 60 -1.10 -6.84 -25.86
CA THR A 60 -1.80 -6.73 -27.15
C THR A 60 -1.15 -7.66 -28.18
N GLU A 61 -1.91 -8.05 -29.20
CA GLU A 61 -1.37 -8.85 -30.29
C GLU A 61 -0.15 -8.18 -30.97
N ALA A 62 -0.21 -6.87 -31.17
CA ALA A 62 0.89 -6.10 -31.76
C ALA A 62 2.17 -6.15 -30.90
N GLU A 63 2.05 -6.02 -29.57
CA GLU A 63 3.20 -6.14 -28.67
C GLU A 63 3.80 -7.55 -28.68
N ARG A 64 2.97 -8.60 -28.79
CA ARG A 64 3.47 -9.97 -28.92
C ARG A 64 4.15 -10.23 -30.26
N ILE A 65 3.57 -9.75 -31.37
CA ILE A 65 4.19 -9.82 -32.70
C ILE A 65 5.53 -9.11 -32.68
N LEU A 66 5.60 -7.92 -32.07
CA LEU A 66 6.86 -7.18 -31.91
C LEU A 66 7.90 -8.03 -31.18
N TYR A 67 7.56 -8.61 -30.03
CA TYR A 67 8.48 -9.48 -29.29
C TYR A 67 8.95 -10.68 -30.13
N VAL A 68 8.02 -11.45 -30.69
CA VAL A 68 8.32 -12.67 -31.47
C VAL A 68 9.20 -12.36 -32.67
N ASN A 69 8.89 -11.30 -33.41
CA ASN A 69 9.68 -10.87 -34.56
C ASN A 69 11.08 -10.39 -34.16
N THR A 70 11.21 -9.68 -33.04
CA THR A 70 12.51 -9.21 -32.54
C THR A 70 13.39 -10.39 -32.13
N VAL A 71 12.84 -11.43 -31.49
CA VAL A 71 13.57 -12.66 -31.17
C VAL A 71 14.02 -13.37 -32.44
N TRP A 72 13.10 -13.59 -33.39
CA TRP A 72 13.43 -14.19 -34.68
C TRP A 72 14.55 -13.42 -35.38
N LYS A 73 14.43 -12.09 -35.48
CA LYS A 73 15.46 -11.24 -36.10
C LYS A 73 16.79 -11.29 -35.35
N ALA A 74 16.81 -11.23 -34.02
CA ALA A 74 18.04 -11.32 -33.24
C ALA A 74 18.80 -12.64 -33.50
N SER A 75 18.07 -13.71 -33.78
CA SER A 75 18.63 -15.04 -34.02
C SER A 75 19.02 -15.34 -35.48
N THR A 76 18.45 -14.64 -36.47
CA THR A 76 18.67 -14.90 -37.90
C THR A 76 19.48 -13.83 -38.62
N ASP A 77 19.43 -12.58 -38.16
CA ASP A 77 20.13 -11.46 -38.77
C ASP A 77 21.63 -11.54 -38.46
N LEU A 78 22.47 -11.55 -39.50
CA LEU A 78 23.93 -11.68 -39.38
C LEU A 78 24.55 -10.63 -38.44
N GLN A 79 23.90 -9.48 -38.27
CA GLN A 79 24.36 -8.44 -37.34
C GLN A 79 24.30 -8.88 -35.87
N PHE A 80 23.29 -9.67 -35.49
CA PHE A 80 23.01 -10.02 -34.09
C PHE A 80 23.19 -11.52 -33.80
N GLN A 81 23.12 -12.36 -34.83
CA GLN A 81 23.09 -13.81 -34.74
C GLN A 81 24.24 -14.39 -33.93
N ASN A 82 25.48 -13.93 -34.16
CA ASN A 82 26.64 -14.44 -33.42
C ASN A 82 26.56 -14.14 -31.91
N GLU A 83 26.08 -12.95 -31.56
CA GLU A 83 25.92 -12.54 -30.16
C GLU A 83 24.75 -13.27 -29.50
N TYR A 84 23.64 -13.43 -30.23
CA TYR A 84 22.50 -14.23 -29.82
C TYR A 84 22.94 -15.67 -29.54
N GLN A 85 23.63 -16.32 -30.48
CA GLN A 85 24.12 -17.69 -30.32
C GLN A 85 25.04 -17.81 -29.09
N LYS A 86 25.99 -16.89 -28.94
CA LYS A 86 26.91 -16.88 -27.79
C LYS A 86 26.17 -16.74 -26.46
N LEU A 87 25.15 -15.88 -26.40
CA LEU A 87 24.35 -15.67 -25.20
C LEU A 87 23.47 -16.89 -24.89
N ILE A 88 22.79 -17.45 -25.88
CA ILE A 88 21.91 -18.61 -25.72
C ILE A 88 22.70 -19.86 -25.30
N SER A 89 23.81 -20.16 -25.97
CA SER A 89 24.64 -21.33 -25.63
C SER A 89 25.39 -21.18 -24.30
N MET A 90 25.38 -19.99 -23.68
CA MET A 90 26.00 -19.79 -22.36
C MET A 90 25.35 -20.63 -21.28
N HIS A 91 24.01 -20.70 -21.25
CA HIS A 91 23.28 -21.48 -20.26
C HIS A 91 23.65 -22.96 -20.34
N GLN A 92 23.67 -23.52 -21.56
CA GLN A 92 24.10 -24.90 -21.78
C GLN A 92 25.54 -25.17 -21.29
N ARG A 93 26.47 -24.27 -21.61
CA ARG A 93 27.89 -24.39 -21.22
C ARG A 93 28.08 -24.31 -19.70
N LEU A 94 27.31 -23.47 -19.02
CA LEU A 94 27.39 -23.26 -17.58
C LEU A 94 26.41 -24.13 -16.77
N PHE A 95 25.57 -24.92 -17.44
CA PHE A 95 24.62 -25.81 -16.81
C PHE A 95 25.23 -26.69 -15.70
N PRO A 96 26.41 -27.34 -15.89
CA PRO A 96 27.00 -28.21 -14.87
C PRO A 96 27.81 -27.47 -13.81
N THR A 97 28.01 -26.15 -13.93
CA THR A 97 28.95 -25.40 -13.08
C THR A 97 28.33 -24.89 -11.78
N GLY A 98 27.01 -25.08 -11.58
CA GLY A 98 26.30 -24.69 -10.36
C GLY A 98 25.35 -23.49 -10.52
N ILE A 99 25.08 -23.01 -11.74
CA ILE A 99 24.11 -21.92 -11.98
C ILE A 99 22.67 -22.27 -11.53
N HIS A 100 22.39 -23.55 -11.28
CA HIS A 100 21.12 -24.07 -10.75
C HIS A 100 21.16 -24.38 -9.24
N GLN A 101 22.23 -23.96 -8.54
CA GLN A 101 22.31 -24.09 -7.08
C GLN A 101 21.74 -22.86 -6.38
N LYS A 102 21.29 -23.02 -5.13
CA LYS A 102 20.63 -22.00 -4.31
C LYS A 102 21.27 -20.60 -4.37
N ASP A 103 22.59 -20.55 -4.28
CA ASP A 103 23.34 -19.29 -4.15
C ASP A 103 23.55 -18.56 -5.48
N GLN A 104 23.23 -19.21 -6.59
CA GLN A 104 23.42 -18.71 -7.95
C GLN A 104 22.08 -18.52 -8.67
N PHE A 105 21.15 -19.46 -8.52
CA PHE A 105 19.97 -19.62 -9.36
C PHE A 105 19.19 -18.32 -9.60
N LEU A 106 18.64 -17.71 -8.56
CA LEU A 106 17.78 -16.52 -8.69
C LEU A 106 18.52 -15.32 -9.32
N PRO A 107 19.65 -14.84 -8.77
CA PRO A 107 20.33 -13.67 -9.31
C PRO A 107 21.02 -13.94 -10.67
N TRP A 108 21.53 -15.15 -10.91
CA TRP A 108 22.17 -15.50 -12.19
C TRP A 108 21.14 -15.47 -13.32
N HIS A 109 19.95 -16.04 -13.10
CA HIS A 109 18.90 -16.02 -14.13
C HIS A 109 18.30 -14.62 -14.31
N ARG A 110 18.19 -13.79 -13.27
CA ARG A 110 17.82 -12.37 -13.42
C ARG A 110 18.83 -11.61 -14.29
N TRP A 111 20.12 -11.78 -14.04
CA TRP A 111 21.19 -11.23 -14.88
C TRP A 111 21.07 -11.72 -16.32
N TYR A 112 20.83 -13.03 -16.51
CA TYR A 112 20.74 -13.65 -17.83
C TYR A 112 19.56 -13.11 -18.65
N ILE A 113 18.39 -12.94 -18.03
CA ILE A 113 17.23 -12.30 -18.66
C ILE A 113 17.56 -10.85 -19.04
N LEU A 114 18.28 -10.11 -18.19
CA LEU A 114 18.68 -8.74 -18.50
C LEU A 114 19.63 -8.66 -19.70
N GLN A 115 20.58 -9.59 -19.83
CA GLN A 115 21.48 -9.65 -21.00
C GLN A 115 20.70 -9.95 -22.29
N TYR A 116 19.74 -10.86 -22.20
CA TYR A 116 18.86 -11.19 -23.33
C TYR A 116 18.00 -9.99 -23.72
N GLU A 117 17.42 -9.30 -22.75
CA GLU A 117 16.63 -8.09 -22.99
C GLU A 117 17.47 -6.97 -23.62
N ASN A 118 18.71 -6.77 -23.15
CA ASN A 118 19.65 -5.80 -23.73
C ASN A 118 19.93 -6.10 -25.21
N LEU A 119 20.24 -7.35 -25.55
CA LEU A 119 20.45 -7.77 -26.94
C LEU A 119 19.21 -7.53 -27.81
N LEU A 120 18.02 -7.92 -27.34
CA LEU A 120 16.77 -7.69 -28.08
C LEU A 120 16.49 -6.20 -28.28
N ARG A 121 16.85 -5.36 -27.32
CA ARG A 121 16.64 -3.90 -27.41
C ARG A 121 17.59 -3.20 -28.36
N ARG A 122 18.71 -3.83 -28.73
CA ARG A 122 19.56 -3.39 -29.85
C ARG A 122 18.90 -3.66 -31.21
N VAL A 123 18.03 -4.65 -31.28
CA VAL A 123 17.23 -4.95 -32.48
C VAL A 123 16.00 -4.03 -32.54
N ASP A 124 15.25 -3.93 -31.45
CA ASP A 124 14.16 -2.97 -31.29
C ASP A 124 14.01 -2.58 -29.81
N CYS A 125 14.31 -1.33 -29.49
CA CYS A 125 14.35 -0.88 -28.11
C CYS A 125 12.98 -0.89 -27.41
N ARG A 126 11.87 -1.00 -28.14
CA ARG A 126 10.51 -1.09 -27.57
C ARG A 126 10.22 -2.43 -26.91
N VAL A 127 11.12 -3.39 -27.06
CA VAL A 127 10.98 -4.72 -26.46
C VAL A 127 11.42 -4.72 -25.00
N THR A 128 10.63 -5.39 -24.18
CA THR A 128 10.98 -5.84 -22.84
C THR A 128 10.65 -7.32 -22.76
N VAL A 129 11.45 -8.12 -22.06
CA VAL A 129 11.20 -9.55 -21.94
C VAL A 129 9.90 -9.77 -21.16
N PRO A 130 8.87 -10.35 -21.77
CA PRO A 130 7.62 -10.63 -21.08
C PRO A 130 7.79 -11.85 -20.19
N TYR A 131 6.83 -12.06 -19.30
CA TYR A 131 6.74 -13.29 -18.52
C TYR A 131 5.46 -14.05 -18.84
N TRP A 132 5.45 -15.37 -18.65
CA TRP A 132 4.24 -16.18 -18.80
C TRP A 132 3.78 -16.71 -17.44
N ASP A 133 2.66 -16.18 -16.95
CA ASP A 133 2.00 -16.71 -15.75
C ASP A 133 1.28 -18.01 -16.09
N TRP A 134 2.02 -19.12 -16.06
CA TRP A 134 1.46 -20.45 -16.27
C TRP A 134 0.50 -20.88 -15.14
N SER A 135 0.43 -20.17 -14.03
CA SER A 135 -0.34 -20.55 -12.84
C SER A 135 -1.84 -20.23 -12.97
N ILE A 136 -2.18 -19.25 -13.81
CA ILE A 136 -3.56 -18.85 -14.13
C ILE A 136 -4.19 -19.67 -15.25
N VAL A 137 -3.42 -20.57 -15.86
CA VAL A 137 -3.84 -21.50 -16.92
C VAL A 137 -3.41 -22.93 -16.64
N SER A 138 -3.16 -23.26 -15.36
CA SER A 138 -2.57 -24.51 -14.88
C SER A 138 -3.09 -25.80 -15.51
N MET A 139 -4.40 -25.87 -15.79
CA MET A 139 -5.05 -27.06 -16.37
C MET A 139 -5.22 -27.01 -17.90
N THR A 140 -5.03 -25.85 -18.52
CA THR A 140 -5.05 -25.67 -19.98
C THR A 140 -3.79 -24.99 -20.53
N PRO A 141 -2.58 -25.31 -20.03
CA PRO A 141 -1.39 -24.54 -20.34
C PRO A 141 -0.98 -24.68 -21.82
N TRP A 142 -1.40 -25.75 -22.49
CA TRP A 142 -0.98 -26.12 -23.87
C TRP A 142 -1.97 -25.72 -24.96
N HIS A 143 -2.99 -24.93 -24.64
CA HIS A 143 -3.92 -24.44 -25.66
C HIS A 143 -3.20 -23.55 -26.68
N THR A 144 -3.58 -23.67 -27.95
CA THR A 144 -2.96 -22.99 -29.10
C THR A 144 -3.84 -21.88 -29.68
N ASP A 145 -4.90 -21.47 -29.00
CA ASP A 145 -5.74 -20.37 -29.46
C ASP A 145 -4.96 -19.04 -29.48
N LYS A 146 -5.44 -18.07 -30.26
CA LYS A 146 -4.76 -16.78 -30.52
C LYS A 146 -4.41 -15.99 -29.25
N THR A 147 -5.05 -16.27 -28.11
CA THR A 147 -4.74 -15.57 -26.84
C THR A 147 -3.60 -16.22 -26.05
N ARG A 148 -3.08 -17.37 -26.50
CA ARG A 148 -2.11 -18.20 -25.76
C ARG A 148 -0.69 -18.09 -26.30
N VAL A 149 0.25 -18.59 -25.50
CA VAL A 149 1.68 -18.66 -25.83
C VAL A 149 1.93 -19.49 -27.09
N TRP A 150 1.25 -20.63 -27.22
CA TRP A 150 1.50 -21.64 -28.25
C TRP A 150 0.71 -21.43 -29.54
N TYR A 151 0.20 -20.21 -29.77
CA TYR A 151 -0.46 -19.89 -31.02
C TYR A 151 0.52 -20.03 -32.18
N SER A 152 0.08 -20.66 -33.27
CA SER A 152 0.87 -20.88 -34.48
C SER A 152 0.96 -19.66 -35.39
N GLY A 153 0.22 -18.59 -35.11
CA GLY A 153 0.35 -17.33 -35.82
C GLY A 153 1.51 -16.45 -35.31
N PRO A 154 1.69 -15.26 -35.89
CA PRO A 154 2.87 -14.40 -35.67
C PRO A 154 2.98 -13.85 -34.24
N SER A 155 1.94 -13.96 -33.42
CA SER A 155 1.93 -13.48 -32.04
C SER A 155 2.19 -14.58 -31.00
N GLY A 156 2.59 -15.78 -31.42
CA GLY A 156 2.85 -16.93 -30.54
C GLY A 156 4.14 -17.67 -30.90
N LEU A 157 4.47 -18.70 -30.12
CA LEU A 157 5.76 -19.40 -30.16
C LEU A 157 5.71 -20.78 -30.86
N GLY A 158 4.57 -21.12 -31.49
CA GLY A 158 4.33 -22.45 -32.07
C GLY A 158 3.88 -23.49 -31.04
N GLY A 159 3.27 -24.56 -31.52
CA GLY A 159 2.66 -25.62 -30.75
C GLY A 159 3.64 -26.68 -30.24
N ASN A 160 3.12 -27.90 -30.06
CA ASN A 160 3.90 -29.05 -29.59
C ASN A 160 4.77 -29.65 -30.70
N GLY A 161 5.76 -30.45 -30.31
CA GLY A 161 6.56 -31.23 -31.24
C GLY A 161 5.80 -32.42 -31.83
N ILE A 162 6.14 -32.81 -33.07
CA ILE A 162 5.57 -33.99 -33.74
C ILE A 162 6.55 -35.17 -33.66
N THR A 163 6.06 -36.34 -33.27
CA THR A 163 6.87 -37.57 -33.18
C THR A 163 7.30 -38.09 -34.57
N PRO A 164 8.46 -38.76 -34.70
CA PRO A 164 9.40 -39.15 -33.64
C PRO A 164 10.43 -38.07 -33.29
N SER A 165 10.69 -37.09 -34.16
CA SER A 165 11.72 -36.07 -33.96
C SER A 165 11.41 -35.09 -32.82
N ARG A 166 10.10 -34.93 -32.50
CA ARG A 166 9.57 -33.94 -31.57
C ARG A 166 9.85 -32.50 -32.00
N CYS A 167 10.19 -32.29 -33.27
CA CYS A 167 10.35 -30.96 -33.83
C CYS A 167 9.01 -30.24 -33.86
N VAL A 168 9.01 -28.97 -33.45
CA VAL A 168 7.88 -28.07 -33.63
C VAL A 168 7.78 -27.73 -35.12
N GLN A 169 6.59 -27.91 -35.71
CA GLN A 169 6.37 -27.74 -37.15
C GLN A 169 5.69 -26.42 -37.51
N ASP A 170 5.06 -25.75 -36.55
CA ASP A 170 4.24 -24.58 -36.75
C ASP A 170 4.77 -23.34 -36.01
N GLY A 171 4.23 -22.16 -36.35
CA GLY A 171 4.64 -20.90 -35.75
C GLY A 171 5.95 -20.35 -36.30
N VAL A 172 6.31 -19.16 -35.79
CA VAL A 172 7.51 -18.41 -36.21
C VAL A 172 8.81 -19.19 -35.96
N PHE A 173 8.80 -20.08 -34.95
CA PHE A 173 9.94 -20.91 -34.57
C PHE A 173 9.79 -22.38 -35.00
N GLY A 174 8.92 -22.65 -35.97
CA GLY A 174 8.77 -23.98 -36.58
C GLY A 174 9.98 -24.40 -37.40
N GLN A 175 10.19 -25.71 -37.55
CA GLN A 175 11.36 -26.32 -38.18
C GLN A 175 11.72 -25.74 -39.57
N ASP A 176 10.72 -25.42 -40.38
CA ASP A 176 10.94 -24.88 -41.74
C ASP A 176 11.23 -23.38 -41.75
N SER A 177 10.98 -22.68 -40.64
CA SER A 177 11.07 -21.21 -40.54
C SER A 177 12.23 -20.72 -39.67
N TRP A 178 12.78 -21.59 -38.82
CA TRP A 178 13.78 -21.23 -37.83
C TRP A 178 14.59 -22.44 -37.33
N THR A 179 15.87 -22.21 -37.00
CA THR A 179 16.77 -23.24 -36.47
C THR A 179 17.49 -22.76 -35.21
N LYS A 180 17.73 -23.68 -34.28
CA LYS A 180 18.56 -23.49 -33.08
C LYS A 180 20.00 -23.15 -33.45
N THR A 181 20.78 -22.73 -32.46
CA THR A 181 22.21 -22.39 -32.64
C THR A 181 23.03 -23.56 -33.21
N ASN A 182 22.61 -24.81 -32.97
CA ASN A 182 23.26 -26.01 -33.49
C ASN A 182 22.72 -26.50 -34.84
N GLY A 183 21.85 -25.72 -35.50
CA GLY A 183 21.25 -26.06 -36.79
C GLY A 183 20.06 -27.03 -36.73
N GLY A 184 19.66 -27.49 -35.54
CA GLY A 184 18.48 -28.34 -35.35
C GLY A 184 17.18 -27.56 -35.15
N CYS A 185 16.05 -28.26 -35.18
CA CYS A 185 14.74 -27.70 -34.80
C CYS A 185 14.62 -27.54 -33.27
N ILE A 186 13.77 -26.63 -32.78
CA ILE A 186 13.31 -26.71 -31.38
C ILE A 186 12.44 -27.94 -31.18
N THR A 187 12.58 -28.58 -30.03
CA THR A 187 11.79 -29.77 -29.67
C THR A 187 10.92 -29.50 -28.45
N ARG A 188 9.68 -30.00 -28.48
CA ARG A 188 8.71 -29.91 -27.37
C ARG A 188 7.98 -31.24 -27.18
N ASP A 189 7.56 -31.51 -25.95
CA ASP A 189 6.82 -32.71 -25.57
C ASP A 189 5.85 -32.37 -24.42
N PHE A 190 4.87 -31.52 -24.73
CA PHE A 190 3.90 -31.01 -23.76
C PHE A 190 3.24 -32.14 -23.00
N ASN A 191 3.28 -32.08 -21.67
CA ASN A 191 2.74 -33.12 -20.83
C ASN A 191 2.15 -32.57 -19.53
N GLY A 192 1.01 -33.13 -19.11
CA GLY A 192 0.40 -32.86 -17.80
C GLY A 192 -0.04 -31.40 -17.59
N PHE A 193 -0.08 -30.99 -16.33
CA PHE A 193 -0.49 -29.67 -15.86
C PHE A 193 0.70 -28.91 -15.25
N THR A 194 0.65 -27.59 -15.28
CA THR A 194 1.61 -26.72 -14.57
C THR A 194 1.12 -26.47 -13.14
N PRO A 195 1.98 -26.00 -12.22
CA PRO A 195 1.52 -25.63 -10.88
C PRO A 195 0.46 -24.51 -10.94
N ASP A 196 -0.43 -24.44 -9.95
CA ASP A 196 -1.53 -23.49 -9.95
C ASP A 196 -1.22 -22.21 -9.13
N ILE A 197 -2.06 -21.18 -9.31
CA ILE A 197 -1.92 -19.89 -8.62
C ILE A 197 -1.97 -19.99 -7.09
N ILE A 198 -2.61 -21.03 -6.52
CA ILE A 198 -2.61 -21.26 -5.07
C ILE A 198 -1.24 -21.78 -4.62
N ALA A 199 -0.60 -22.66 -5.39
CA ALA A 199 0.76 -23.11 -5.11
C ALA A 199 1.75 -21.93 -5.11
N VAL A 200 1.69 -21.06 -6.13
CA VAL A 200 2.50 -19.82 -6.19
C VAL A 200 2.22 -18.94 -4.96
N TYR A 201 0.96 -18.73 -4.60
CA TYR A 201 0.60 -17.94 -3.42
C TYR A 201 1.16 -18.54 -2.12
N LEU A 202 1.11 -19.87 -1.94
CA LEU A 202 1.67 -20.56 -0.78
C LEU A 202 3.18 -20.39 -0.69
N THR A 203 3.90 -20.47 -1.82
CA THR A 203 5.34 -20.18 -1.91
C THR A 203 5.64 -18.76 -1.46
N LEU A 204 4.83 -17.78 -1.87
CA LEU A 204 5.01 -16.38 -1.45
C LEU A 204 4.86 -16.20 0.07
N LEU A 205 4.11 -17.04 0.79
CA LEU A 205 3.87 -16.87 2.24
C LEU A 205 5.09 -17.15 3.14
N HIS A 206 6.16 -17.73 2.61
CA HIS A 206 7.34 -18.05 3.39
C HIS A 206 8.04 -16.79 3.94
N PRO A 207 8.45 -16.79 5.22
CA PRO A 207 9.02 -15.61 5.87
C PRO A 207 10.48 -15.35 5.44
N PRO A 208 11.04 -14.15 5.68
CA PRO A 208 12.40 -13.80 5.29
C PRO A 208 13.46 -14.31 6.30
N THR A 209 13.18 -15.41 7.00
CA THR A 209 14.18 -16.07 7.85
C THR A 209 15.08 -16.96 7.00
N VAL A 210 16.23 -17.39 7.52
CA VAL A 210 17.12 -18.34 6.80
C VAL A 210 16.36 -19.60 6.38
N ASP A 211 15.62 -20.21 7.29
CA ASP A 211 14.80 -21.39 6.99
C ASP A 211 13.66 -21.07 6.02
N GLY A 212 12.99 -19.93 6.19
CA GLY A 212 11.91 -19.51 5.32
C GLY A 212 12.38 -19.27 3.88
N PHE A 213 13.53 -18.61 3.70
CA PHE A 213 14.16 -18.45 2.39
C PHE A 213 14.59 -19.80 1.80
N ASN A 214 15.20 -20.69 2.60
CA ASN A 214 15.61 -22.01 2.11
C ASN A 214 14.42 -22.84 1.60
N ILE A 215 13.24 -22.70 2.21
CA ILE A 215 12.02 -23.37 1.73
C ILE A 215 11.46 -22.63 0.50
N PHE A 216 11.36 -21.30 0.55
CA PHE A 216 10.93 -20.46 -0.57
C PHE A 216 11.72 -20.76 -1.85
N GLU A 217 13.05 -20.76 -1.75
CA GLU A 217 13.96 -20.96 -2.87
C GLU A 217 13.81 -22.37 -3.45
N ARG A 218 13.68 -23.39 -2.60
CA ARG A 218 13.51 -24.78 -3.03
C ARG A 218 12.15 -25.03 -3.66
N ASP A 219 11.09 -24.43 -3.10
CA ASP A 219 9.77 -24.43 -3.71
C ASP A 219 9.80 -23.77 -5.09
N LEU A 220 10.38 -22.57 -5.19
CA LEU A 220 10.43 -21.82 -6.43
C LEU A 220 11.30 -22.50 -7.50
N ARG A 221 12.53 -22.90 -7.18
CA ARG A 221 13.46 -23.54 -8.13
C ARG A 221 13.05 -24.95 -8.52
N ILE A 222 12.75 -25.81 -7.55
CA ILE A 222 12.58 -27.25 -7.80
C ILE A 222 11.11 -27.59 -8.02
N ASN A 223 10.24 -27.22 -7.08
CA ASN A 223 8.84 -27.66 -7.11
C ASN A 223 8.04 -26.93 -8.19
N LEU A 224 8.35 -25.66 -8.48
CA LEU A 224 7.69 -24.87 -9.50
C LEU A 224 8.48 -24.80 -10.82
N HIS A 225 9.68 -24.19 -10.82
CA HIS A 225 10.46 -23.91 -12.02
C HIS A 225 10.88 -25.16 -12.81
N ASP A 226 11.56 -26.12 -12.18
CA ASP A 226 12.04 -27.34 -12.84
C ASP A 226 10.86 -28.20 -13.33
N THR A 227 9.75 -28.20 -12.57
CA THR A 227 8.51 -28.87 -12.98
C THR A 227 8.02 -28.33 -14.32
N VAL A 228 7.92 -27.01 -14.49
CA VAL A 228 7.40 -26.41 -15.73
C VAL A 228 8.31 -26.67 -16.93
N HIS A 229 9.64 -26.55 -16.75
CA HIS A 229 10.65 -26.98 -17.73
C HIS A 229 10.33 -28.38 -18.28
N CYS A 230 10.11 -29.34 -17.38
CA CYS A 230 9.82 -30.72 -17.76
C CYS A 230 8.37 -31.03 -18.11
N ARG A 231 7.44 -30.08 -17.92
CA ARG A 231 6.07 -30.15 -18.44
C ARG A 231 5.99 -29.66 -19.89
N ILE A 232 6.84 -28.70 -20.27
CA ILE A 232 7.03 -28.32 -21.67
C ILE A 232 7.75 -29.46 -22.42
N GLY A 233 8.76 -30.06 -21.78
CA GLY A 233 9.50 -31.19 -22.35
C GLY A 233 10.39 -30.77 -23.53
N GLY A 234 10.96 -31.75 -24.24
CA GLY A 234 11.93 -31.47 -25.31
C GLY A 234 13.12 -30.66 -24.80
N ASP A 235 13.52 -29.62 -25.53
CA ASP A 235 14.64 -28.75 -25.17
C ASP A 235 14.47 -28.11 -23.78
N MET A 236 13.25 -27.78 -23.37
CA MET A 236 12.96 -27.20 -22.05
C MET A 236 13.20 -28.17 -20.88
N CYS A 237 13.43 -29.46 -21.12
CA CYS A 237 13.85 -30.42 -20.08
C CYS A 237 15.25 -30.99 -20.38
N LEU A 238 16.09 -30.21 -21.07
CA LEU A 238 17.47 -30.51 -21.44
C LEU A 238 18.38 -29.32 -21.13
N VAL A 239 19.70 -29.54 -21.26
CA VAL A 239 20.69 -28.47 -21.03
C VAL A 239 20.63 -27.38 -22.09
N THR A 240 19.92 -27.64 -23.19
CA THR A 240 19.66 -26.73 -24.31
C THR A 240 18.42 -25.86 -24.07
N SER A 241 17.86 -25.79 -22.87
CA SER A 241 16.56 -25.14 -22.63
C SER A 241 16.51 -23.67 -23.06
N ALA A 242 17.61 -22.93 -22.92
CA ALA A 242 17.70 -21.54 -23.38
C ALA A 242 17.57 -21.37 -24.90
N GLU A 243 17.74 -22.44 -25.70
CA GLU A 243 17.48 -22.44 -27.15
C GLU A 243 16.00 -22.22 -27.48
N ALA A 244 15.11 -22.57 -26.55
CA ALA A 244 13.68 -22.42 -26.72
C ALA A 244 13.24 -20.99 -26.32
N PRO A 245 12.59 -20.21 -27.20
CA PRO A 245 12.19 -18.83 -26.89
C PRO A 245 11.33 -18.67 -25.62
N GLU A 246 10.53 -19.68 -25.28
CA GLU A 246 9.71 -19.71 -24.07
C GLU A 246 10.52 -19.76 -22.76
N PHE A 247 11.82 -20.09 -22.81
CA PHE A 247 12.72 -20.07 -21.66
C PHE A 247 12.66 -18.72 -20.95
N PHE A 248 12.76 -17.62 -21.71
CA PHE A 248 12.79 -16.28 -21.14
C PHE A 248 11.44 -15.83 -20.59
N LEU A 249 10.33 -16.32 -21.15
CA LEU A 249 8.99 -16.09 -20.61
C LEU A 249 8.81 -16.84 -19.27
N HIS A 250 9.28 -18.08 -19.20
CA HIS A 250 9.23 -18.90 -17.99
C HIS A 250 10.09 -18.29 -16.88
N HIS A 251 11.37 -18.03 -17.18
CA HIS A 251 12.30 -17.42 -16.22
C HIS A 251 11.90 -15.99 -15.85
N GLY A 252 11.25 -15.25 -16.75
CA GLY A 252 10.63 -13.97 -16.43
C GLY A 252 9.58 -14.08 -15.32
N PHE A 253 8.80 -15.17 -15.29
CA PHE A 253 7.79 -15.38 -14.25
C PHE A 253 8.41 -15.88 -12.94
N ILE A 254 9.45 -16.71 -13.01
CA ILE A 254 10.24 -17.07 -11.82
C ILE A 254 10.85 -15.84 -11.16
N ASP A 255 11.41 -14.94 -11.96
CA ASP A 255 11.98 -13.68 -11.48
C ASP A 255 10.90 -12.72 -10.95
N LYS A 256 9.70 -12.71 -11.55
CA LYS A 256 8.54 -12.01 -10.98
C LYS A 256 8.16 -12.56 -9.62
N ILE A 257 8.03 -13.88 -9.45
CA ILE A 257 7.66 -14.49 -8.16
C ILE A 257 8.70 -14.14 -7.08
N TRP A 258 9.98 -14.13 -7.44
CA TRP A 258 11.02 -13.66 -6.54
C TRP A 258 10.91 -12.17 -6.21
N SER A 259 10.63 -11.33 -7.22
CA SER A 259 10.38 -9.89 -7.02
C SER A 259 9.18 -9.64 -6.09
N ASP A 260 8.05 -10.31 -6.32
CA ASP A 260 6.84 -10.25 -5.47
C ASP A 260 7.14 -10.69 -4.03
N TRP A 261 8.07 -11.63 -3.83
CA TRP A 261 8.52 -12.05 -2.50
C TRP A 261 9.44 -11.00 -1.86
N GLN A 262 10.39 -10.43 -2.61
CA GLN A 262 11.31 -9.39 -2.16
C GLN A 262 10.59 -8.09 -1.78
N GLU A 263 9.53 -7.72 -2.50
CA GLU A 263 8.75 -6.49 -2.29
C GLU A 263 7.99 -6.46 -0.95
N LYS A 264 7.85 -7.61 -0.26
CA LYS A 264 7.13 -7.69 1.02
C LYS A 264 7.82 -6.94 2.15
N SER A 265 9.14 -6.91 2.17
CA SER A 265 9.94 -6.08 3.08
C SER A 265 11.42 -6.09 2.69
N ARG A 266 12.20 -5.14 3.23
CA ARG A 266 13.66 -5.14 3.07
C ARG A 266 14.32 -6.44 3.57
N ASP A 267 13.76 -7.07 4.60
CA ASP A 267 14.25 -8.37 5.10
C ASP A 267 14.11 -9.47 4.04
N HIS A 268 13.03 -9.48 3.24
CA HIS A 268 12.88 -10.42 2.11
C HIS A 268 13.93 -10.10 1.03
N LEU A 269 14.08 -8.82 0.69
CA LEU A 269 15.06 -8.36 -0.30
C LEU A 269 16.50 -8.80 0.04
N THR A 270 16.88 -8.81 1.32
CA THR A 270 18.24 -9.16 1.76
C THR A 270 18.36 -10.51 2.47
N ALA A 271 17.37 -11.40 2.35
CA ALA A 271 17.27 -12.61 3.19
C ALA A 271 18.46 -13.58 3.07
N HIS A 272 19.13 -13.63 1.91
CA HIS A 272 20.18 -14.63 1.63
C HIS A 272 21.40 -14.06 0.90
N PHE A 273 21.20 -13.49 -0.30
CA PHE A 273 22.29 -13.19 -1.23
C PHE A 273 23.23 -12.04 -0.83
N ARG A 274 22.84 -11.17 0.12
CA ARG A 274 23.60 -9.96 0.48
C ARG A 274 25.03 -10.28 0.96
N ASN A 275 25.21 -11.41 1.64
CA ASN A 275 26.48 -11.80 2.24
C ASN A 275 27.26 -12.82 1.38
N ILE A 276 26.76 -13.15 0.19
CA ILE A 276 27.44 -14.08 -0.71
C ILE A 276 28.45 -13.30 -1.54
N THR A 277 29.72 -13.55 -1.27
CA THR A 277 30.85 -12.83 -1.88
C THR A 277 31.37 -13.49 -3.15
N ASN A 278 31.12 -14.79 -3.32
CA ASN A 278 31.51 -15.52 -4.52
C ASN A 278 30.79 -14.94 -5.74
N PRO A 279 31.51 -14.62 -6.82
CA PRO A 279 30.88 -14.14 -8.04
C PRO A 279 29.89 -15.14 -8.62
N MET A 280 28.88 -14.60 -9.29
CA MET A 280 28.01 -15.36 -10.15
C MET A 280 28.82 -15.93 -11.31
N ILE A 281 28.59 -17.21 -11.58
CA ILE A 281 29.45 -17.97 -12.49
C ILE A 281 29.40 -17.36 -13.89
N GLY A 282 30.57 -17.00 -14.42
CA GLY A 282 30.71 -16.49 -15.78
C GLY A 282 30.27 -15.04 -15.99
N THR A 283 29.93 -14.29 -14.94
CA THR A 283 29.41 -12.91 -15.08
C THR A 283 30.35 -11.83 -14.51
N GLY A 284 31.18 -12.17 -13.51
CA GLY A 284 32.02 -11.20 -12.80
C GLY A 284 31.29 -10.38 -11.73
N TYR A 285 29.97 -10.50 -11.61
CA TYR A 285 29.14 -9.81 -10.61
C TYR A 285 28.85 -10.70 -9.40
N ARG A 286 28.51 -10.12 -8.26
CA ARG A 286 28.06 -10.87 -7.08
C ARG A 286 26.55 -11.09 -7.12
N PRO A 287 26.03 -12.16 -6.50
CA PRO A 287 24.60 -12.37 -6.29
C PRO A 287 23.87 -11.14 -5.70
N GLY A 288 24.53 -10.44 -4.77
CA GLY A 288 24.00 -9.25 -4.11
C GLY A 288 23.77 -8.05 -5.05
N ASP A 289 24.47 -7.99 -6.19
CA ASP A 289 24.39 -6.86 -7.13
C ASP A 289 23.07 -6.88 -7.92
N PHE A 290 22.41 -8.04 -8.01
CA PHE A 290 21.17 -8.25 -8.78
C PHE A 290 19.92 -8.35 -7.89
N LEU A 291 19.96 -7.82 -6.67
CA LEU A 291 18.80 -7.87 -5.76
C LEU A 291 17.78 -6.78 -6.05
N ASP A 292 18.23 -5.59 -6.42
CA ASP A 292 17.38 -4.40 -6.56
C ASP A 292 17.01 -4.16 -8.03
N ASN A 293 15.78 -4.52 -8.38
CA ASN A 293 15.25 -4.30 -9.74
C ASN A 293 15.19 -2.83 -10.15
N SER A 294 15.25 -1.88 -9.21
CA SER A 294 15.32 -0.45 -9.57
C SER A 294 16.71 -0.01 -10.02
N ASN A 295 17.74 -0.84 -9.80
CA ASN A 295 19.14 -0.47 -9.97
C ASN A 295 20.01 -1.66 -10.40
N LEU A 296 19.59 -2.40 -11.44
CA LEU A 296 20.36 -3.55 -11.91
C LEU A 296 21.60 -3.10 -12.70
N PRO A 297 22.79 -3.69 -12.46
CA PRO A 297 23.96 -3.40 -13.27
C PRO A 297 23.71 -3.69 -14.75
N ASP A 298 24.00 -2.71 -15.61
CA ASP A 298 23.93 -2.86 -17.06
C ASP A 298 25.34 -3.11 -17.61
N VAL A 299 25.56 -4.31 -18.15
CA VAL A 299 26.86 -4.74 -18.70
C VAL A 299 27.18 -3.97 -19.98
N GLU A 300 26.17 -3.58 -20.76
CA GLU A 300 26.35 -2.82 -22.00
C GLU A 300 26.54 -1.33 -21.73
N ARG A 301 26.07 -0.83 -20.57
CA ARG A 301 26.20 0.58 -20.17
C ARG A 301 26.75 0.69 -18.74
N PRO A 302 28.06 0.42 -18.54
CA PRO A 302 28.69 0.57 -17.23
C PRO A 302 28.46 1.97 -16.65
N GLY A 303 27.98 2.03 -15.40
CA GLY A 303 27.64 3.29 -14.72
C GLY A 303 26.20 3.78 -14.96
N TRP A 304 25.43 3.15 -15.85
CA TRP A 304 24.03 3.48 -16.12
C TRP A 304 23.13 2.29 -15.76
N PRO A 305 22.68 2.20 -14.50
CA PRO A 305 21.88 1.08 -14.04
C PRO A 305 20.54 0.99 -14.77
N THR A 306 20.06 -0.23 -14.98
CA THR A 306 18.77 -0.49 -15.59
C THR A 306 17.71 -0.73 -14.52
N CYS A 307 16.63 0.05 -14.57
CA CYS A 307 15.42 -0.22 -13.80
C CYS A 307 14.50 -1.19 -14.57
N VAL A 308 14.03 -2.22 -13.88
CA VAL A 308 13.07 -3.21 -14.37
C VAL A 308 11.88 -3.27 -13.42
N LEU A 309 10.67 -3.27 -13.95
CA LEU A 309 9.42 -3.43 -13.19
C LEU A 309 8.60 -4.57 -13.78
N TYR A 310 7.77 -5.19 -12.94
CA TYR A 310 6.80 -6.19 -13.37
C TYR A 310 5.39 -5.62 -13.28
N ASP A 311 4.67 -5.61 -14.39
CA ASP A 311 3.23 -5.34 -14.37
C ASP A 311 2.51 -6.62 -13.94
N ASP A 312 1.57 -6.55 -12.99
CA ASP A 312 0.71 -7.68 -12.66
C ASP A 312 -0.17 -8.10 -13.85
N PRO A 313 -0.57 -9.39 -13.94
CA PRO A 313 -1.46 -9.86 -14.99
C PRO A 313 -2.76 -9.03 -15.02
N LYS A 314 -3.12 -8.48 -16.18
CA LYS A 314 -4.37 -7.71 -16.34
C LYS A 314 -5.62 -8.59 -16.23
N ASN A 315 -5.41 -9.91 -16.28
CA ASN A 315 -6.41 -10.94 -16.11
C ASN A 315 -7.26 -10.71 -14.83
N PRO A 316 -8.60 -10.51 -14.96
CA PRO A 316 -9.48 -10.31 -13.81
C PRO A 316 -9.49 -11.47 -12.81
N VAL A 317 -9.13 -12.68 -13.23
CA VAL A 317 -9.07 -13.89 -12.40
C VAL A 317 -7.95 -13.79 -11.39
N TYR A 318 -6.75 -13.41 -11.85
CA TYR A 318 -5.58 -13.22 -11.00
C TYR A 318 -5.93 -12.32 -9.81
N ARG A 319 -6.47 -11.12 -10.09
CA ARG A 319 -6.88 -10.15 -9.06
C ARG A 319 -7.93 -10.72 -8.10
N GLN A 320 -8.94 -11.42 -8.62
CA GLN A 320 -9.99 -12.02 -7.79
C GLN A 320 -9.48 -13.14 -6.88
N VAL A 321 -8.60 -14.01 -7.40
CA VAL A 321 -8.01 -15.11 -6.63
C VAL A 321 -7.12 -14.54 -5.53
N MET A 322 -6.16 -13.67 -5.88
CA MET A 322 -5.22 -13.06 -4.94
C MET A 322 -5.96 -12.30 -3.81
N GLN A 323 -6.95 -11.48 -4.16
CA GLN A 323 -7.74 -10.73 -3.17
C GLN A 323 -8.49 -11.67 -2.20
N ARG A 324 -9.01 -12.80 -2.68
CA ARG A 324 -9.73 -13.76 -1.83
C ARG A 324 -8.78 -14.53 -0.93
N LEU A 325 -7.58 -14.89 -1.42
CA LEU A 325 -6.56 -15.62 -0.66
C LEU A 325 -5.94 -14.79 0.47
N GLN A 326 -5.77 -13.48 0.30
CA GLN A 326 -5.23 -12.56 1.32
C GLN A 326 -5.98 -12.59 2.67
N GLY A 327 -7.27 -12.94 2.66
CA GLY A 327 -8.10 -13.08 3.85
C GLY A 327 -8.09 -14.47 4.50
N MET A 328 -7.30 -15.42 3.99
CA MET A 328 -7.32 -16.83 4.41
C MET A 328 -6.08 -17.20 5.23
N THR A 329 -6.23 -18.12 6.17
CA THR A 329 -5.06 -18.77 6.80
C THR A 329 -4.49 -19.85 5.88
N ARG A 330 -3.23 -20.23 6.09
CA ARG A 330 -2.56 -21.30 5.33
C ARG A 330 -3.38 -22.59 5.32
N GLU A 331 -3.93 -22.98 6.46
CA GLU A 331 -4.76 -24.20 6.60
C GLU A 331 -6.04 -24.09 5.78
N GLN A 332 -6.66 -22.90 5.72
CA GLN A 332 -7.85 -22.69 4.90
C GLN A 332 -7.55 -22.78 3.40
N ILE A 333 -6.35 -22.37 2.99
CA ILE A 333 -5.90 -22.43 1.61
C ILE A 333 -5.66 -23.88 1.19
N LEU A 334 -5.03 -24.69 2.05
CA LEU A 334 -4.78 -26.11 1.81
C LEU A 334 -6.07 -26.95 1.71
N GLU A 335 -7.19 -26.47 2.23
CA GLU A 335 -8.50 -27.14 2.14
C GLU A 335 -9.23 -26.88 0.81
N ILE A 336 -8.74 -25.98 -0.03
CA ILE A 336 -9.33 -25.67 -1.34
C ILE A 336 -9.18 -26.89 -2.25
N PRO A 337 -10.28 -27.50 -2.74
CA PRO A 337 -10.18 -28.61 -3.67
C PRO A 337 -9.62 -28.14 -5.01
N ARG A 338 -8.50 -28.73 -5.43
CA ARG A 338 -7.83 -28.42 -6.70
C ARG A 338 -7.05 -29.62 -7.21
N HIS A 339 -6.60 -29.56 -8.45
CA HIS A 339 -5.73 -30.59 -9.01
C HIS A 339 -4.33 -30.51 -8.41
N SER A 340 -3.72 -31.68 -8.22
CA SER A 340 -2.28 -31.77 -8.00
C SER A 340 -1.54 -31.67 -9.31
N PHE A 341 -0.39 -31.01 -9.28
CA PHE A 341 0.55 -31.06 -10.39
C PHE A 341 1.55 -32.19 -10.13
N LYS A 342 1.93 -32.90 -11.18
CA LYS A 342 2.77 -34.09 -11.04
C LYS A 342 4.20 -33.65 -10.62
N PRO A 343 4.82 -34.27 -9.60
CA PRO A 343 6.18 -33.98 -9.21
C PRO A 343 7.19 -34.39 -10.28
N LEU A 344 8.40 -33.84 -10.18
CA LEU A 344 9.56 -34.34 -10.92
C LEU A 344 9.89 -35.78 -10.51
N THR A 345 10.28 -36.58 -11.50
CA THR A 345 10.84 -37.91 -11.26
C THR A 345 12.25 -37.79 -10.69
N GLY A 346 12.73 -38.84 -10.00
CA GLY A 346 14.11 -38.87 -9.52
C GLY A 346 15.16 -38.75 -10.66
N ARG A 347 14.82 -39.20 -11.89
CA ARG A 347 15.67 -39.01 -13.07
C ARG A 347 15.77 -37.53 -13.46
N GLN A 348 14.63 -36.82 -13.48
CA GLN A 348 14.58 -35.39 -13.78
C GLN A 348 15.29 -34.56 -12.70
N MET A 349 15.12 -34.91 -11.42
CA MET A 349 15.83 -34.22 -10.34
C MET A 349 17.36 -34.38 -10.43
N ARG A 350 17.84 -35.57 -10.82
CA ARG A 350 19.27 -35.79 -11.08
C ARG A 350 19.79 -35.03 -12.28
N PHE A 351 18.95 -34.83 -13.31
CA PHE A 351 19.29 -34.02 -14.47
C PHE A 351 19.59 -32.57 -14.07
N PHE A 352 18.80 -31.96 -13.19
CA PHE A 352 19.08 -30.63 -12.61
C PHE A 352 20.18 -30.62 -11.53
N HIS A 353 20.96 -31.70 -11.41
CA HIS A 353 22.03 -31.85 -10.42
C HIS A 353 21.60 -31.66 -8.95
N ILE A 354 20.33 -31.96 -8.63
CA ILE A 354 19.80 -31.85 -7.27
C ILE A 354 20.33 -33.02 -6.43
N SER A 355 20.96 -32.72 -5.30
CA SER A 355 21.53 -33.74 -4.40
C SER A 355 20.45 -34.66 -3.80
N PRO A 356 20.74 -35.92 -3.44
CA PRO A 356 19.75 -36.81 -2.82
C PRO A 356 19.09 -36.23 -1.55
N GLN A 357 19.83 -35.48 -0.75
CA GLN A 357 19.31 -34.79 0.43
C GLN A 357 18.29 -33.72 0.05
N GLU A 358 18.66 -32.86 -0.90
CA GLU A 358 17.79 -31.78 -1.37
C GLU A 358 16.55 -32.31 -2.10
N GLN A 359 16.66 -33.44 -2.83
CA GLN A 359 15.52 -34.14 -3.41
C GLN A 359 14.49 -34.53 -2.35
N ASN A 360 14.95 -35.04 -1.20
CA ASN A 360 14.06 -35.43 -0.10
C ASN A 360 13.39 -34.20 0.53
N GLN A 361 14.11 -33.10 0.68
CA GLN A 361 13.56 -31.84 1.19
C GLN A 361 12.55 -31.23 0.20
N ALA A 362 12.84 -31.22 -1.10
CA ALA A 362 11.92 -30.73 -2.12
C ALA A 362 10.62 -31.53 -2.13
N ARG A 363 10.69 -32.87 -2.00
CA ARG A 363 9.52 -33.74 -1.86
C ARG A 363 8.75 -33.50 -0.57
N GLN A 364 9.41 -33.07 0.51
CA GLN A 364 8.76 -32.69 1.76
C GLN A 364 7.97 -31.40 1.58
N ASP A 365 8.61 -30.35 1.05
CA ASP A 365 7.95 -29.06 0.84
C ASP A 365 6.85 -29.14 -0.20
N LEU A 366 6.99 -29.99 -1.23
CA LEU A 366 5.92 -30.17 -2.20
C LEU A 366 4.63 -30.63 -1.52
N ARG A 367 4.70 -31.50 -0.50
CA ARG A 367 3.51 -31.91 0.25
C ARG A 367 2.83 -30.74 0.96
N GLU A 368 3.59 -29.70 1.30
CA GLU A 368 3.14 -28.46 1.89
C GLU A 368 2.58 -27.46 0.84
N LEU A 369 2.78 -27.73 -0.45
CA LEU A 369 2.14 -27.04 -1.58
C LEU A 369 0.97 -27.81 -2.16
N GLU A 370 0.74 -29.08 -1.80
CA GLU A 370 -0.36 -29.89 -2.31
C GLU A 370 -1.68 -29.66 -1.55
N PRO A 371 -2.85 -29.76 -2.20
CA PRO A 371 -4.11 -29.60 -1.51
C PRO A 371 -4.43 -30.85 -0.69
N ARG A 372 -5.13 -30.66 0.42
CA ARG A 372 -5.70 -31.77 1.21
C ARG A 372 -6.81 -32.51 0.48
N HIS A 373 -7.37 -31.88 -0.56
CA HIS A 373 -8.46 -32.43 -1.35
C HIS A 373 -8.13 -32.31 -2.84
N GLN A 374 -7.76 -33.44 -3.44
CA GLN A 374 -7.46 -33.52 -4.86
C GLN A 374 -8.73 -33.75 -5.68
N LEU A 375 -8.90 -32.97 -6.75
CA LEU A 375 -9.95 -33.20 -7.74
C LEU A 375 -9.57 -34.38 -8.66
N ARG A 376 -10.57 -35.18 -9.08
CA ARG A 376 -10.40 -36.31 -10.01
C ARG A 376 -10.99 -35.96 -11.38
N GLY A 377 -10.16 -35.96 -12.43
CA GLY A 377 -10.57 -35.58 -13.78
C GLY A 377 -11.14 -34.15 -13.85
N GLU A 378 -11.70 -33.75 -14.99
CA GLU A 378 -12.24 -32.40 -15.16
C GLU A 378 -13.68 -32.24 -14.61
N ALA A 379 -14.20 -33.25 -13.90
CA ALA A 379 -15.61 -33.35 -13.57
C ALA A 379 -16.11 -32.17 -12.72
N GLY A 380 -16.90 -31.30 -13.35
CA GLY A 380 -17.56 -30.15 -12.72
C GLY A 380 -16.79 -28.83 -12.78
N LEU A 381 -15.64 -28.76 -13.47
CA LEU A 381 -14.99 -27.50 -13.81
C LEU A 381 -15.51 -27.00 -15.17
N THR A 382 -15.95 -25.74 -15.24
CA THR A 382 -16.47 -25.14 -16.48
C THR A 382 -15.84 -23.78 -16.75
N GLY A 383 -15.61 -23.47 -18.02
CA GLY A 383 -15.06 -22.20 -18.46
C GLY A 383 -13.74 -21.89 -17.74
N MET A 384 -13.76 -20.80 -16.97
CA MET A 384 -12.58 -20.26 -16.28
C MET A 384 -12.07 -21.14 -15.13
N ASP A 385 -12.96 -21.89 -14.46
CA ASP A 385 -12.57 -22.84 -13.41
C ASP A 385 -11.70 -23.97 -13.98
N ARG A 386 -11.93 -24.35 -15.25
CA ARG A 386 -11.09 -25.31 -15.98
C ARG A 386 -9.70 -24.74 -16.27
N ASN A 387 -9.53 -23.43 -16.43
CA ASN A 387 -8.21 -22.85 -16.67
C ASN A 387 -7.34 -22.88 -15.40
N ILE A 388 -7.88 -22.43 -14.26
CA ILE A 388 -7.14 -22.31 -13.00
C ILE A 388 -7.05 -23.61 -12.18
N GLY A 389 -7.82 -24.63 -12.54
CA GLY A 389 -7.78 -25.95 -11.94
C GLY A 389 -8.48 -26.12 -10.60
N PHE A 390 -9.36 -25.17 -10.26
CA PHE A 390 -10.26 -25.25 -9.12
C PHE A 390 -11.46 -24.34 -9.31
N LYS A 391 -12.52 -24.60 -8.55
CA LYS A 391 -13.72 -23.74 -8.63
C LYS A 391 -13.52 -22.41 -7.92
N MET A 392 -13.82 -21.29 -8.57
CA MET A 392 -13.79 -19.96 -7.95
C MET A 392 -14.72 -19.84 -6.73
N GLU A 393 -15.80 -20.62 -6.68
CA GLU A 393 -16.72 -20.69 -5.53
C GLU A 393 -16.06 -21.23 -4.25
N SER A 394 -15.04 -22.09 -4.40
CA SER A 394 -14.28 -22.68 -3.28
C SER A 394 -13.54 -21.62 -2.47
N LEU A 395 -13.25 -20.48 -3.09
CA LEU A 395 -12.61 -19.34 -2.43
C LEU A 395 -13.59 -18.54 -1.55
N SER A 396 -14.89 -18.78 -1.64
CA SER A 396 -15.92 -18.03 -0.90
C SER A 396 -16.06 -18.45 0.57
N ALA A 397 -16.46 -17.51 1.42
CA ALA A 397 -16.79 -17.81 2.83
C ALA A 397 -18.01 -18.75 2.98
N THR A 398 -18.88 -18.80 1.96
CA THR A 398 -20.13 -19.58 1.95
C THR A 398 -19.88 -21.07 1.73
N PHE A 399 -18.94 -21.43 0.84
CA PHE A 399 -18.49 -22.81 0.63
C PHE A 399 -17.93 -23.42 1.93
N ARG A 400 -17.25 -22.62 2.75
CA ARG A 400 -16.69 -23.03 4.05
C ARG A 400 -17.75 -23.36 5.10
N LYS A 401 -18.89 -22.66 5.11
CA LYS A 401 -20.02 -22.97 6.00
C LYS A 401 -20.71 -24.28 5.62
N LYS A 402 -20.87 -24.57 4.32
CA LYS A 402 -21.48 -25.83 3.87
C LYS A 402 -20.66 -27.05 4.31
N ARG A 403 -19.32 -26.96 4.28
CA ARG A 403 -18.44 -28.07 4.71
C ARG A 403 -18.31 -28.22 6.23
N SER A 404 -18.41 -27.14 7.00
CA SER A 404 -18.46 -27.23 8.47
C SER A 404 -19.78 -27.85 8.97
N VAL A 405 -20.85 -27.80 8.18
CA VAL A 405 -22.13 -28.48 8.49
C VAL A 405 -22.05 -29.99 8.22
N ILE A 406 -21.28 -30.41 7.21
CA ILE A 406 -21.13 -31.84 6.87
C ILE A 406 -20.19 -32.58 7.85
N LYS A 407 -19.19 -31.88 8.44
CA LYS A 407 -18.28 -32.47 9.47
C LYS A 407 -18.90 -32.62 10.87
N ASN A 408 -20.14 -32.16 11.10
CA ASN A 408 -20.80 -32.21 12.42
C ASN A 408 -21.72 -33.43 12.63
N ASN A 409 -21.79 -34.37 11.69
CA ASN A 409 -22.48 -35.64 11.88
C ASN A 409 -21.45 -36.76 12.02
N PHE A 410 -20.83 -36.89 13.19
CA PHE A 410 -20.26 -38.17 13.63
C PHE A 410 -20.36 -38.26 15.16
N ASP A 411 -20.96 -39.37 15.59
CA ASP A 411 -21.33 -39.79 16.94
C ASP A 411 -20.13 -39.81 17.90
N PRO A 412 -20.29 -39.45 19.21
CA PRO A 412 -19.21 -39.56 20.16
C PRO A 412 -19.23 -40.93 20.86
N SER A 413 -18.08 -41.61 20.92
CA SER A 413 -17.82 -42.54 22.02
C SER A 413 -16.39 -42.38 22.55
N PRO A 414 -16.17 -42.68 23.84
CA PRO A 414 -15.13 -42.05 24.65
C PRO A 414 -13.92 -42.96 24.82
N THR A 415 -12.72 -42.38 24.97
CA THR A 415 -11.76 -42.79 26.03
C THR A 415 -10.45 -41.98 26.04
N MET A 416 -10.01 -41.69 27.27
CA MET A 416 -8.64 -41.39 27.75
C MET A 416 -7.97 -40.10 27.25
N ARG A 417 -8.02 -38.97 27.98
CA ARG A 417 -7.31 -38.67 29.25
C ARG A 417 -5.92 -39.32 29.35
N GLY A 418 -4.87 -38.51 29.21
CA GLY A 418 -3.54 -38.82 29.77
C GLY A 418 -2.37 -38.38 28.89
N ARG A 419 -1.98 -37.10 28.99
CA ARG A 419 -0.58 -36.61 28.92
C ARG A 419 -0.57 -35.07 28.92
N PHE A 420 -0.88 -34.53 30.09
CA PHE A 420 -0.83 -33.10 30.40
C PHE A 420 0.20 -32.94 31.51
N LEU A 421 1.51 -33.05 31.21
CA LEU A 421 2.64 -32.71 32.09
C LEU A 421 3.99 -33.04 31.42
N MET A 422 4.33 -32.36 30.32
CA MET A 422 5.74 -32.19 29.88
C MET A 422 5.85 -31.11 28.78
N PHE A 423 5.19 -29.97 28.95
CA PHE A 423 5.24 -28.88 27.95
C PHE A 423 5.36 -27.48 28.58
N THR A 424 5.88 -27.42 29.80
CA THR A 424 5.97 -26.17 30.59
C THR A 424 7.39 -25.71 30.89
N PHE A 425 8.44 -26.40 30.42
CA PHE A 425 9.83 -25.98 30.69
C PHE A 425 10.64 -25.47 29.46
N LEU A 426 10.21 -25.73 28.22
CA LEU A 426 10.94 -25.25 27.02
C LEU A 426 10.39 -23.93 26.43
N VAL A 427 9.22 -23.47 26.86
CA VAL A 427 8.59 -22.24 26.33
C VAL A 427 9.03 -20.97 27.06
N VAL A 428 9.66 -21.08 28.24
CA VAL A 428 10.07 -19.91 29.04
C VAL A 428 11.45 -19.37 28.63
N ALA A 429 12.33 -20.19 28.06
CA ALA A 429 13.66 -19.75 27.61
C ALA A 429 13.62 -18.92 26.31
N PHE A 430 12.60 -19.08 25.46
CA PHE A 430 12.46 -18.31 24.22
C PHE A 430 11.85 -16.91 24.45
N TYR A 431 11.20 -16.68 25.60
CA TYR A 431 10.52 -15.40 25.89
C TYR A 431 11.39 -14.36 26.61
N LEU A 432 12.63 -14.70 26.96
CA LEU A 432 13.55 -13.77 27.65
C LEU A 432 14.68 -13.20 26.78
N SER A 433 14.85 -13.63 25.52
CA SER A 433 15.86 -13.05 24.60
C SER A 433 15.33 -11.96 23.65
N VAL A 434 14.02 -11.74 23.56
CA VAL A 434 13.41 -10.71 22.67
C VAL A 434 13.16 -9.38 23.40
N ALA A 435 13.86 -9.14 24.52
CA ALA A 435 13.67 -7.97 25.36
C ALA A 435 14.93 -7.11 25.54
N SER A 436 15.80 -7.00 24.53
CA SER A 436 16.75 -5.89 24.45
C SER A 436 17.41 -5.78 23.08
N SER A 437 16.68 -5.29 22.08
CA SER A 437 17.31 -4.52 21.02
C SER A 437 16.45 -3.28 20.76
N GLN A 438 16.93 -2.15 21.25
CA GLN A 438 16.55 -0.86 20.68
C GLN A 438 17.20 -0.82 19.29
N GLY A 439 16.59 -1.51 18.32
CA GLY A 439 17.03 -1.48 16.93
C GLY A 439 16.91 -0.05 16.42
N ARG A 440 18.05 0.56 16.07
CA ARG A 440 18.07 1.81 15.30
C ARG A 440 17.34 1.53 13.99
N TYR A 441 16.23 2.23 13.78
CA TYR A 441 15.55 2.26 12.49
C TYR A 441 16.56 2.74 11.44
N ASP A 442 16.70 1.99 10.34
CA ASP A 442 17.52 2.40 9.21
C ASP A 442 16.81 3.56 8.50
N TYR A 443 17.43 4.74 8.50
CA TYR A 443 16.94 5.95 7.85
C TYR A 443 17.65 6.18 6.52
N SER A 444 18.26 5.17 5.91
CA SER A 444 18.82 5.29 4.55
C SER A 444 17.72 5.34 3.50
N CYS A 445 17.93 6.18 2.48
CA CYS A 445 17.10 6.26 1.28
C CYS A 445 17.96 6.33 0.02
N SER A 446 19.16 5.74 0.04
CA SER A 446 20.10 5.76 -1.09
C SER A 446 19.55 5.20 -2.42
N THR A 447 18.44 4.46 -2.38
CA THR A 447 17.71 3.95 -3.57
C THR A 447 16.66 4.93 -4.11
N TYR A 448 16.53 6.11 -3.51
CA TYR A 448 15.53 7.14 -3.85
C TYR A 448 16.24 8.43 -4.23
N GLN A 449 15.63 9.22 -5.13
CA GLN A 449 16.24 10.47 -5.58
C GLN A 449 16.32 11.51 -4.46
N GLU A 450 17.35 12.35 -4.50
CA GLU A 450 17.43 13.54 -3.65
C GLU A 450 16.15 14.38 -3.81
N GLY A 451 15.56 14.81 -2.70
CA GLY A 451 14.27 15.51 -2.68
C GLY A 451 13.03 14.61 -2.83
N GLN A 452 13.17 13.32 -3.11
CA GLN A 452 12.02 12.43 -3.29
C GLN A 452 11.27 12.19 -1.97
N ALA A 453 9.95 12.32 -1.99
CA ALA A 453 9.09 11.89 -0.90
C ALA A 453 8.98 10.35 -0.86
N VAL A 454 9.24 9.74 0.30
CA VAL A 454 9.33 8.28 0.50
C VAL A 454 8.72 7.86 1.83
N ASP A 455 8.33 6.60 1.96
CA ASP A 455 7.77 6.08 3.20
C ASP A 455 8.88 5.63 4.16
N GLY A 456 8.93 6.25 5.33
CA GLY A 456 9.85 5.91 6.39
C GLY A 456 9.48 4.62 7.13
N PRO A 457 10.43 4.05 7.90
CA PRO A 457 10.30 2.73 8.52
C PRO A 457 9.16 2.62 9.54
N CYS A 458 8.70 3.74 10.08
CA CYS A 458 7.56 3.83 10.99
C CYS A 458 6.32 4.48 10.33
N GLY A 459 6.17 4.34 9.02
CA GLY A 459 5.01 4.82 8.26
C GLY A 459 4.88 6.35 8.24
N GLN A 460 5.98 7.07 8.46
CA GLN A 460 6.06 8.52 8.19
C GLN A 460 6.29 8.75 6.69
N ARG A 461 5.93 9.91 6.17
CA ARG A 461 6.37 10.39 4.86
C ARG A 461 7.61 11.26 5.04
N CYS A 462 8.72 10.89 4.45
CA CYS A 462 10.01 11.59 4.58
C CYS A 462 10.46 12.11 3.22
N ILE A 463 11.41 13.05 3.19
CA ILE A 463 12.15 13.43 2.00
C ILE A 463 13.52 12.78 2.05
N CYS A 464 13.97 12.20 0.94
CA CYS A 464 15.33 11.71 0.84
C CYS A 464 16.30 12.88 0.67
N VAL A 465 17.23 13.06 1.60
CA VAL A 465 18.25 14.12 1.54
C VAL A 465 19.61 13.59 1.96
N ASN A 466 20.59 13.66 1.07
CA ASN A 466 21.91 13.07 1.19
C ASN A 466 21.84 11.60 1.59
N GLU A 467 21.08 10.81 0.82
CA GLU A 467 20.86 9.37 1.02
C GLU A 467 20.24 9.01 2.39
N ARG A 468 19.71 10.01 3.12
CA ARG A 468 19.05 9.83 4.41
C ARG A 468 17.65 10.41 4.40
N LEU A 469 16.73 9.70 5.01
CA LEU A 469 15.38 10.17 5.30
C LEU A 469 15.46 11.38 6.23
N ARG A 470 15.11 12.56 5.69
CA ARG A 470 14.96 13.81 6.43
C ARG A 470 13.52 14.31 6.33
N TYR A 471 13.17 15.30 7.15
CA TYR A 471 11.87 15.96 7.11
C TYR A 471 10.66 15.00 7.20
N CYS A 472 10.78 13.96 8.04
CA CYS A 472 9.77 12.92 8.22
C CYS A 472 8.51 13.42 8.94
N CYS A 473 7.37 13.28 8.28
CA CYS A 473 6.05 13.72 8.73
C CYS A 473 5.07 12.58 8.90
N ARG A 474 4.26 12.62 9.95
CA ARG A 474 3.21 11.62 10.17
C ARG A 474 1.97 12.01 9.38
N GLN A 475 1.52 11.12 8.50
CA GLN A 475 0.35 11.36 7.65
C GLN A 475 -0.94 10.81 8.27
N ARG A 476 -1.76 11.68 8.83
CA ARG A 476 -3.08 11.35 9.38
C ARG A 476 -4.11 11.22 8.24
N LYS A 477 -4.78 10.07 8.17
CA LYS A 477 -5.73 9.73 7.10
C LYS A 477 -7.17 9.66 7.64
N ASP A 478 -8.14 9.87 6.76
CA ASP A 478 -9.56 9.66 7.08
C ASP A 478 -9.82 8.17 7.35
N PHE A 479 -10.43 7.85 8.50
CA PHE A 479 -10.55 6.48 8.97
C PHE A 479 -11.38 5.56 8.06
N PRO A 480 -12.55 6.00 7.51
CA PRO A 480 -13.23 5.28 6.45
C PRO A 480 -12.41 5.10 5.15
N SER A 481 -11.54 6.06 4.82
CA SER A 481 -10.69 6.03 3.60
C SER A 481 -9.43 5.17 3.73
N MET A 482 -9.04 4.77 4.95
CA MET A 482 -7.89 3.90 5.20
C MET A 482 -8.12 2.48 4.67
N THR A 483 -7.03 1.83 4.29
CA THR A 483 -7.03 0.39 3.98
C THR A 483 -7.48 -0.42 5.20
N ARG A 484 -7.94 -1.65 4.95
CA ARG A 484 -8.41 -2.52 6.04
C ARG A 484 -7.26 -2.86 6.99
N GLU A 485 -6.05 -3.03 6.48
CA GLU A 485 -4.82 -3.32 7.21
C GLU A 485 -4.47 -2.18 8.16
N GLU A 486 -4.50 -0.93 7.68
CA GLU A 486 -4.23 0.24 8.51
C GLU A 486 -5.28 0.39 9.64
N ARG A 487 -6.56 0.16 9.34
CA ARG A 487 -7.63 0.21 10.36
C ARG A 487 -7.51 -0.91 11.38
N ILE A 488 -7.19 -2.14 10.95
CA ILE A 488 -6.92 -3.27 11.85
C ILE A 488 -5.73 -2.93 12.76
N ARG A 489 -4.64 -2.40 12.19
CA ARG A 489 -3.44 -1.99 12.94
C ARG A 489 -3.81 -0.98 14.02
N TYR A 490 -4.53 0.10 13.66
CA TYR A 490 -4.95 1.11 14.62
C TYR A 490 -5.80 0.51 15.76
N VAL A 491 -6.88 -0.21 15.42
CA VAL A 491 -7.80 -0.78 16.42
C VAL A 491 -7.07 -1.77 17.34
N ASN A 492 -6.23 -2.65 16.78
CA ASN A 492 -5.44 -3.60 17.57
C ASN A 492 -4.44 -2.89 18.49
N THR A 493 -3.79 -1.84 18.03
CA THR A 493 -2.86 -1.05 18.84
C THR A 493 -3.55 -0.35 19.99
N VAL A 494 -4.73 0.26 19.78
CA VAL A 494 -5.53 0.85 20.87
C VAL A 494 -5.95 -0.21 21.89
N ILE A 495 -6.41 -1.37 21.43
CA ILE A 495 -6.77 -2.49 22.33
C ILE A 495 -5.55 -2.91 23.14
N LYS A 496 -4.42 -3.20 22.50
CA LYS A 496 -3.18 -3.63 23.16
C LYS A 496 -2.68 -2.57 24.15
N ALA A 497 -2.69 -1.30 23.77
CA ALA A 497 -2.36 -0.17 24.63
C ALA A 497 -3.23 -0.12 25.91
N SER A 498 -4.52 -0.37 25.78
CA SER A 498 -5.49 -0.30 26.88
C SER A 498 -5.57 -1.55 27.76
N THR A 499 -5.22 -2.74 27.25
CA THR A 499 -5.40 -4.01 27.98
C THR A 499 -4.08 -4.61 28.47
N HIS A 500 -3.00 -4.49 27.70
CA HIS A 500 -1.74 -5.18 28.00
C HIS A 500 -1.05 -4.58 29.23
N ARG A 501 -0.58 -5.43 30.15
CA ARG A 501 0.00 -5.02 31.45
C ARG A 501 1.08 -3.94 31.31
N ARG A 502 1.96 -4.08 30.31
CA ARG A 502 3.05 -3.15 29.99
C ARG A 502 2.59 -1.72 29.71
N TYR A 503 1.47 -1.55 29.00
CA TYR A 503 1.05 -0.25 28.46
C TYR A 503 -0.15 0.36 29.20
N ARG A 504 -1.00 -0.49 29.79
CA ARG A 504 -2.28 -0.12 30.40
C ARG A 504 -2.19 1.02 31.43
N ARG A 505 -1.16 1.03 32.28
CA ARG A 505 -0.98 2.09 33.29
C ARG A 505 -0.77 3.46 32.62
N GLN A 506 0.08 3.53 31.60
CA GLN A 506 0.36 4.77 30.88
C GLN A 506 -0.83 5.21 30.03
N TYR A 507 -1.50 4.27 29.34
CA TYR A 507 -2.75 4.55 28.62
C TYR A 507 -3.77 5.19 29.56
N ASN A 508 -4.03 4.59 30.73
CA ASN A 508 -4.98 5.12 31.72
C ASN A 508 -4.61 6.54 32.18
N ARG A 509 -3.32 6.83 32.40
CA ARG A 509 -2.85 8.17 32.80
C ARG A 509 -3.09 9.22 31.72
N ILE A 510 -2.84 8.87 30.45
CA ILE A 510 -3.09 9.75 29.30
C ILE A 510 -4.59 10.03 29.16
N ILE A 511 -5.42 8.98 29.15
CA ILE A 511 -6.88 9.14 29.04
C ILE A 511 -7.48 9.94 30.21
N ALA A 512 -6.97 9.75 31.43
CA ALA A 512 -7.46 10.48 32.61
C ALA A 512 -7.13 11.98 32.60
N MET A 513 -6.16 12.42 31.79
CA MET A 513 -5.67 13.80 31.77
C MET A 513 -6.76 14.79 31.37
N HIS A 514 -7.47 14.53 30.26
CA HIS A 514 -8.56 15.37 29.79
C HIS A 514 -9.64 15.56 30.86
N ALA A 515 -10.05 14.47 31.53
CA ALA A 515 -11.06 14.53 32.58
C ALA A 515 -10.59 15.30 33.83
N ARG A 516 -9.29 15.24 34.15
CA ARG A 516 -8.70 15.93 35.31
C ARG A 516 -8.57 17.44 35.08
N LEU A 517 -8.22 17.84 33.86
CA LEU A 517 -7.97 19.23 33.47
C LEU A 517 -9.21 19.86 32.80
N PHE A 518 -10.35 19.17 32.80
CA PHE A 518 -11.54 19.57 32.06
C PHE A 518 -11.99 21.00 32.38
N ASP A 519 -11.96 21.35 33.67
CA ASP A 519 -12.40 22.64 34.21
C ASP A 519 -11.23 23.63 34.42
N SER A 520 -9.98 23.26 34.09
CA SER A 520 -8.80 24.11 34.36
C SER A 520 -8.49 25.12 33.25
N GLY A 521 -9.19 25.05 32.11
CA GLY A 521 -9.02 26.02 31.02
C GLY A 521 -8.74 25.41 29.65
N ILE A 522 -8.59 24.09 29.54
CA ILE A 522 -8.32 23.37 28.27
C ILE A 522 -9.45 23.51 27.22
N HIS A 523 -10.64 23.96 27.65
CA HIS A 523 -11.81 24.25 26.80
C HIS A 523 -12.08 25.76 26.63
N SER A 524 -11.18 26.60 27.15
CA SER A 524 -11.23 28.04 26.91
C SER A 524 -10.83 28.35 25.47
N LYS A 525 -11.32 29.49 24.94
CA LYS A 525 -11.04 29.91 23.56
C LYS A 525 -9.55 29.87 23.24
N GLN A 526 -8.69 30.30 24.17
CA GLN A 526 -7.25 30.38 23.97
C GLN A 526 -6.62 28.99 23.88
N GLN A 527 -6.87 28.11 24.85
CA GLN A 527 -6.13 26.85 24.89
C GLN A 527 -6.73 25.73 24.05
N PHE A 528 -8.02 25.82 23.67
CA PHE A 528 -8.74 24.69 23.08
C PHE A 528 -8.01 24.04 21.91
N LEU A 529 -7.67 24.81 20.87
CA LEU A 529 -7.01 24.30 19.67
C LEU A 529 -5.59 23.73 19.97
N PRO A 530 -4.64 24.52 20.54
CA PRO A 530 -3.28 24.04 20.76
C PRO A 530 -3.18 22.92 21.82
N TRP A 531 -3.99 22.98 22.89
CA TRP A 531 -3.99 21.94 23.92
C TRP A 531 -4.45 20.59 23.38
N HIS A 532 -5.50 20.57 22.56
CA HIS A 532 -5.97 19.32 21.95
C HIS A 532 -5.01 18.80 20.89
N ARG A 533 -4.33 19.66 20.13
CA ARG A 533 -3.24 19.24 19.22
C ARG A 533 -2.10 18.57 19.99
N TRP A 534 -1.65 19.18 21.09
CA TRP A 534 -0.69 18.57 22.02
C TRP A 534 -1.17 17.22 22.56
N PHE A 535 -2.44 17.14 22.98
CA PHE A 535 -3.01 15.92 23.54
C PHE A 535 -3.08 14.78 22.52
N LEU A 536 -3.43 15.09 21.27
CA LEU A 536 -3.40 14.14 20.15
C LEU A 536 -1.98 13.63 19.90
N LEU A 537 -0.98 14.53 19.89
CA LEU A 537 0.41 14.16 19.68
C LEU A 537 0.95 13.28 20.83
N ARG A 538 0.59 13.60 22.07
CA ARG A 538 0.93 12.79 23.25
C ARG A 538 0.33 11.40 23.17
N TYR A 539 -0.93 11.27 22.76
CA TYR A 539 -1.60 9.99 22.57
C TYR A 539 -0.99 9.17 21.43
N GLU A 540 -0.75 9.81 20.28
CA GLU A 540 -0.14 9.19 19.12
C GLU A 540 1.28 8.68 19.40
N ASN A 541 2.12 9.50 20.06
CA ASN A 541 3.46 9.09 20.50
C ASN A 541 3.40 7.86 21.40
N PHE A 542 2.42 7.79 22.28
CA PHE A 542 2.24 6.62 23.12
C PHE A 542 1.81 5.38 22.33
N LEU A 543 0.87 5.50 21.39
CA LEU A 543 0.50 4.38 20.51
C LEU A 543 1.68 3.91 19.65
N ARG A 544 2.54 4.82 19.21
CA ARG A 544 3.76 4.51 18.45
C ARG A 544 4.83 3.75 19.26
N LYS A 545 4.76 3.79 20.60
CA LYS A 545 5.56 2.90 21.48
C LYS A 545 5.04 1.45 21.47
N VAL A 546 3.82 1.22 21.00
CA VAL A 546 3.19 -0.10 20.89
C VAL A 546 3.36 -0.68 19.49
N ASP A 547 3.14 0.14 18.45
CA ASP A 547 3.50 -0.15 17.04
C ASP A 547 3.87 1.18 16.37
N CYS A 548 5.14 1.34 15.99
CA CYS A 548 5.64 2.60 15.48
C CYS A 548 5.01 3.01 14.15
N ARG A 549 4.40 2.07 13.40
CA ARG A 549 3.71 2.35 12.13
C ARG A 549 2.31 2.94 12.30
N VAL A 550 1.84 3.10 13.55
CA VAL A 550 0.55 3.72 13.81
C VAL A 550 0.65 5.23 13.68
N THR A 551 -0.16 5.78 12.79
CA THR A 551 -0.44 7.22 12.71
C THR A 551 -1.90 7.43 13.12
N LEU A 552 -2.17 8.49 13.87
CA LEU A 552 -3.50 8.75 14.41
C LEU A 552 -4.46 9.10 13.26
N PRO A 553 -5.54 8.33 13.02
CA PRO A 553 -6.48 8.68 11.97
C PRO A 553 -7.44 9.76 12.45
N TYR A 554 -8.04 10.48 11.49
CA TYR A 554 -9.16 11.38 11.74
C TYR A 554 -10.45 10.78 11.20
N TRP A 555 -11.59 11.38 11.52
CA TRP A 555 -12.88 10.97 10.96
C TRP A 555 -13.63 12.17 10.40
N ASP A 556 -13.74 12.25 9.06
CA ASP A 556 -14.55 13.26 8.39
C ASP A 556 -16.04 12.90 8.46
N TRP A 557 -16.67 13.33 9.56
CA TRP A 557 -18.10 13.18 9.75
C TRP A 557 -18.92 14.16 8.89
N SER A 558 -18.29 15.15 8.25
CA SER A 558 -18.98 16.22 7.51
C SER A 558 -19.43 15.78 6.12
N PHE A 559 -18.70 14.84 5.53
CA PHE A 559 -18.94 14.39 4.16
C PHE A 559 -20.26 13.62 4.02
N PHE A 560 -20.49 12.57 4.82
CA PHE A 560 -21.77 11.88 4.90
C PHE A 560 -22.56 12.24 6.16
N ALA A 561 -22.75 13.54 6.41
CA ALA A 561 -23.31 14.06 7.64
C ALA A 561 -24.68 13.46 8.05
N LYS A 562 -25.51 13.07 7.06
CA LYS A 562 -26.83 12.45 7.32
C LYS A 562 -26.78 10.91 7.32
N GLY A 563 -25.69 10.34 6.82
CA GLY A 563 -25.33 8.92 6.88
C GLY A 563 -24.32 8.58 7.99
N VAL A 564 -24.00 9.51 8.88
CA VAL A 564 -22.87 9.41 9.83
C VAL A 564 -22.98 8.23 10.82
N TRP A 565 -24.17 7.62 10.95
CA TRP A 565 -24.45 6.48 11.84
C TRP A 565 -24.55 5.12 11.14
N ARG A 566 -24.21 5.04 9.84
CA ARG A 566 -24.19 3.76 9.13
C ARG A 566 -23.23 2.78 9.79
N THR A 567 -23.58 1.50 9.73
CA THR A 567 -22.81 0.40 10.34
C THR A 567 -22.40 -0.64 9.30
N GLY A 568 -22.27 -0.22 8.04
CA GLY A 568 -21.78 -1.06 6.95
C GLY A 568 -20.37 -1.56 7.21
N ILE A 569 -19.93 -2.51 6.40
CA ILE A 569 -18.65 -3.21 6.61
C ILE A 569 -17.45 -2.24 6.61
N ASP A 570 -17.53 -1.18 5.81
CA ASP A 570 -16.47 -0.18 5.63
C ASP A 570 -16.74 1.13 6.39
N ASP A 571 -17.87 1.26 7.09
CA ASP A 571 -18.10 2.43 7.96
C ASP A 571 -17.27 2.36 9.26
N ILE A 572 -17.04 3.52 9.88
CA ILE A 572 -16.36 3.62 11.18
C ILE A 572 -17.04 2.78 12.29
N TRP A 573 -18.38 2.68 12.25
CA TRP A 573 -19.18 1.96 13.25
C TRP A 573 -19.35 0.46 12.98
N SER A 574 -18.64 -0.06 11.98
CA SER A 574 -18.58 -1.49 11.68
C SER A 574 -18.33 -2.33 12.94
N ASN A 575 -18.98 -3.49 13.03
CA ASN A 575 -18.78 -4.43 14.14
C ASN A 575 -17.59 -5.39 13.90
N LYS A 576 -16.91 -5.25 12.76
CA LYS A 576 -15.75 -6.04 12.35
C LYS A 576 -14.47 -5.62 13.10
N PRO A 577 -13.37 -6.39 13.00
CA PRO A 577 -12.12 -6.08 13.70
C PRO A 577 -11.55 -4.67 13.43
N TRP A 578 -11.85 -4.06 12.30
CA TRP A 578 -11.41 -2.72 11.87
C TRP A 578 -12.40 -1.58 12.17
N GLY A 579 -13.47 -1.85 12.91
CA GLY A 579 -14.48 -0.85 13.26
C GLY A 579 -14.58 -0.56 14.77
N LEU A 580 -15.19 0.57 15.12
CA LEU A 580 -15.33 1.04 16.50
C LEU A 580 -16.60 0.51 17.21
N GLY A 581 -17.43 -0.27 16.51
CA GLY A 581 -18.71 -0.75 17.02
C GLY A 581 -19.82 0.31 17.00
N GLY A 582 -21.07 -0.14 17.00
CA GLY A 582 -22.24 0.73 16.80
C GLY A 582 -22.79 1.39 18.07
N ASN A 583 -24.06 1.79 17.99
CA ASN A 583 -24.79 2.52 19.03
C ASN A 583 -25.03 1.72 20.32
N GLY A 584 -25.39 2.42 21.40
CA GLY A 584 -25.79 1.83 22.68
C GLY A 584 -27.25 1.38 22.76
N ARG A 585 -27.58 0.45 23.67
CA ARG A 585 -28.96 -0.07 23.85
C ARG A 585 -29.89 0.96 24.52
N LYS A 586 -31.13 1.09 24.03
CA LYS A 586 -32.15 2.06 24.52
C LYS A 586 -32.83 1.75 25.88
N LYS A 587 -32.65 0.57 26.50
CA LYS A 587 -33.44 0.16 27.70
C LYS A 587 -33.11 0.96 28.98
N LYS A 588 -34.12 1.25 29.82
CA LYS A 588 -34.01 1.82 31.18
C LYS A 588 -33.41 0.78 32.15
N SER A 589 -32.09 0.60 32.14
CA SER A 589 -31.38 -0.16 33.18
C SER A 589 -30.05 0.51 33.54
N HIS A 590 -29.36 0.05 34.59
CA HIS A 590 -28.00 0.49 34.91
C HIS A 590 -26.97 0.25 33.76
N ARG A 591 -27.36 -0.48 32.70
CA ARG A 591 -26.60 -0.72 31.45
C ARG A 591 -27.14 0.05 30.24
N ALA A 592 -28.02 1.03 30.45
CA ALA A 592 -28.59 1.88 29.40
C ALA A 592 -27.46 2.54 28.59
N GLY A 593 -27.53 2.51 27.26
CA GLY A 593 -26.54 3.14 26.39
C GLY A 593 -25.22 2.39 26.21
N CYS A 594 -25.00 1.22 26.83
CA CYS A 594 -23.76 0.44 26.61
C CYS A 594 -23.64 -0.05 25.17
N VAL A 595 -22.44 0.10 24.58
CA VAL A 595 -22.06 -0.48 23.28
C VAL A 595 -21.97 -2.00 23.39
N LYS A 596 -22.58 -2.72 22.43
CA LYS A 596 -22.65 -4.19 22.40
C LYS A 596 -21.96 -4.84 21.20
N THR A 597 -21.58 -4.07 20.21
CA THR A 597 -20.98 -4.57 18.97
C THR A 597 -19.53 -4.11 18.84
N GLY A 598 -18.76 -4.77 17.98
CA GLY A 598 -17.35 -4.43 17.74
C GLY A 598 -16.41 -4.80 18.90
N ARG A 599 -15.14 -4.43 18.71
CA ARG A 599 -14.05 -4.73 19.65
C ARG A 599 -14.17 -3.95 20.95
N PHE A 600 -14.78 -2.77 20.92
CA PHE A 600 -15.01 -1.90 22.09
C PHE A 600 -16.34 -2.16 22.82
N SER A 601 -16.99 -3.30 22.54
CA SER A 601 -18.21 -3.70 23.24
C SER A 601 -17.96 -3.99 24.73
N GLN A 602 -18.99 -3.79 25.56
CA GLN A 602 -18.92 -4.00 27.01
C GLN A 602 -18.34 -5.36 27.45
N ARG A 603 -18.52 -6.42 26.65
CA ARG A 603 -18.00 -7.76 26.97
C ARG A 603 -16.52 -7.94 26.61
N LYS A 604 -16.01 -7.15 25.67
CA LYS A 604 -14.66 -7.32 25.09
C LYS A 604 -13.67 -6.27 25.55
N TRP A 605 -14.16 -5.12 26.03
CA TRP A 605 -13.32 -3.98 26.38
C TRP A 605 -13.90 -3.19 27.56
N ARG A 606 -13.00 -2.61 28.37
CA ARG A 606 -13.34 -1.85 29.57
C ARG A 606 -12.76 -0.44 29.48
N LEU A 607 -13.53 0.53 29.93
CA LEU A 607 -13.05 1.91 30.07
C LEU A 607 -11.93 2.00 31.11
N THR A 608 -11.17 3.09 31.06
CA THR A 608 -10.16 3.36 32.08
C THR A 608 -10.82 3.70 33.43
N PRO A 609 -10.09 3.59 34.57
CA PRO A 609 -10.63 3.95 35.88
C PRO A 609 -11.16 5.39 35.99
N SER A 610 -10.69 6.32 35.13
CA SER A 610 -11.18 7.71 35.10
C SER A 610 -12.64 7.83 34.65
N ALA A 611 -13.20 6.77 34.05
CA ALA A 611 -14.61 6.68 33.77
C ALA A 611 -15.49 6.46 35.03
N LYS A 612 -14.87 6.38 36.22
CA LYS A 612 -15.45 6.04 37.53
C LYS A 612 -15.98 4.60 37.58
N ARG A 613 -17.07 4.26 36.89
CA ARG A 613 -17.56 2.87 36.66
C ARG A 613 -18.46 2.84 35.42
N GLY A 614 -18.37 1.80 34.59
CA GLY A 614 -19.32 1.60 33.48
C GLY A 614 -18.73 0.94 32.23
N CYS A 615 -19.55 0.90 31.19
CA CYS A 615 -19.21 0.48 29.83
C CYS A 615 -19.03 1.72 28.94
N LEU A 616 -18.43 1.56 27.75
CA LEU A 616 -18.52 2.58 26.71
C LEU A 616 -19.99 2.84 26.37
N ARG A 617 -20.44 4.10 26.45
CA ARG A 617 -21.83 4.48 26.16
C ARG A 617 -21.90 5.34 24.92
N ARG A 618 -22.85 5.02 24.03
CA ARG A 618 -23.19 5.83 22.87
C ARG A 618 -24.70 6.01 22.78
N LYS A 619 -25.13 7.15 22.28
CA LYS A 619 -26.53 7.46 21.99
C LYS A 619 -26.55 8.35 20.75
N PHE A 620 -26.26 7.74 19.60
CA PHE A 620 -26.30 8.42 18.31
C PHE A 620 -27.62 9.18 18.17
N SER A 621 -27.51 10.49 18.02
CA SER A 621 -28.61 11.42 17.82
C SER A 621 -28.25 12.39 16.71
N ALA A 622 -29.30 12.86 16.02
CA ALA A 622 -29.28 13.84 14.93
C ALA A 622 -28.20 13.62 13.83
N PRO A 623 -28.23 14.40 12.75
CA PRO A 623 -27.14 14.40 11.79
C PRO A 623 -25.94 15.22 12.25
N ALA A 624 -24.76 14.95 11.68
CA ALA A 624 -23.58 15.78 11.87
C ALA A 624 -23.75 17.16 11.19
N PRO A 625 -22.94 18.16 11.56
CA PRO A 625 -22.71 19.30 10.67
C PRO A 625 -22.17 18.81 9.32
N ASP A 626 -22.54 19.47 8.22
CA ASP A 626 -22.18 19.02 6.87
C ASP A 626 -20.94 19.75 6.31
N ILE A 627 -20.43 19.21 5.20
CA ILE A 627 -19.25 19.76 4.50
C ILE A 627 -19.42 21.23 4.08
N ILE A 628 -20.65 21.71 3.87
CA ILE A 628 -20.94 23.11 3.56
C ILE A 628 -20.74 23.98 4.81
N ALA A 629 -21.26 23.56 5.97
CA ALA A 629 -20.99 24.24 7.24
C ALA A 629 -19.48 24.28 7.53
N LEU A 630 -18.76 23.19 7.26
CA LEU A 630 -17.31 23.15 7.39
C LEU A 630 -16.62 24.16 6.45
N HIS A 631 -17.01 24.21 5.18
CA HIS A 631 -16.46 25.15 4.20
C HIS A 631 -16.67 26.61 4.64
N LEU A 632 -17.87 26.95 5.12
CA LEU A 632 -18.20 28.27 5.64
C LEU A 632 -17.37 28.63 6.88
N THR A 633 -17.17 27.68 7.80
CA THR A 633 -16.26 27.87 8.95
C THR A 633 -14.84 28.14 8.45
N LYS A 634 -14.31 27.36 7.51
CA LYS A 634 -12.96 27.58 6.98
C LYS A 634 -12.84 28.89 6.18
N ALA A 635 -13.92 29.52 5.73
CA ALA A 635 -13.88 30.75 4.93
C ALA A 635 -13.58 32.03 5.74
N HIS A 636 -13.56 31.97 7.07
CA HIS A 636 -13.20 33.12 7.92
C HIS A 636 -11.79 33.62 7.62
N ARG A 637 -11.61 34.94 7.61
CA ARG A 637 -10.31 35.59 7.43
C ARG A 637 -9.48 35.55 8.72
N PRO A 638 -8.17 35.81 8.68
CA PRO A 638 -7.32 35.84 9.88
C PRO A 638 -7.89 36.74 10.98
N ARG A 639 -8.30 37.97 10.63
CA ARG A 639 -8.93 38.94 11.56
C ARG A 639 -10.22 38.43 12.24
N GLU A 640 -10.83 37.36 11.74
CA GLU A 640 -12.08 36.74 12.23
C GLU A 640 -11.79 35.43 12.98
N PHE A 641 -10.56 35.27 13.50
CA PHE A 641 -10.13 34.06 14.19
C PHE A 641 -10.98 33.71 15.43
N THR A 642 -11.53 34.71 16.13
CA THR A 642 -12.38 34.46 17.30
C THR A 642 -13.69 33.79 16.89
N GLU A 643 -14.30 34.23 15.78
CA GLU A 643 -15.49 33.63 15.20
C GLU A 643 -15.20 32.24 14.62
N PHE A 644 -14.06 32.08 13.94
CA PHE A 644 -13.57 30.78 13.48
C PHE A 644 -13.44 29.78 14.65
N GLU A 645 -12.69 30.14 15.70
CA GLU A 645 -12.46 29.31 16.89
C GLU A 645 -13.78 28.93 17.55
N LEU A 646 -14.67 29.89 17.76
CA LEU A 646 -15.94 29.62 18.43
C LEU A 646 -16.87 28.74 17.58
N ASN A 647 -16.87 28.91 16.26
CA ASN A 647 -17.58 28.03 15.34
C ASN A 647 -17.02 26.60 15.42
N VAL A 648 -15.69 26.44 15.39
CA VAL A 648 -15.03 25.13 15.52
C VAL A 648 -15.36 24.48 16.86
N ARG A 649 -15.12 25.16 17.99
CA ARG A 649 -15.29 24.60 19.34
C ARG A 649 -16.75 24.35 19.71
N ALA A 650 -17.64 25.34 19.56
CA ALA A 650 -19.00 25.26 20.09
C ALA A 650 -20.03 24.75 19.06
N ASN A 651 -19.90 25.12 17.77
CA ASN A 651 -20.91 24.79 16.77
C ASN A 651 -20.62 23.48 16.02
N LEU A 652 -19.35 23.10 15.87
CA LEU A 652 -18.94 21.85 15.22
C LEU A 652 -18.57 20.77 16.25
N HIS A 653 -17.52 21.00 17.05
CA HIS A 653 -16.98 20.04 18.02
C HIS A 653 -18.00 19.66 19.11
N ASP A 654 -18.49 20.63 19.89
CA ASP A 654 -19.40 20.34 21.02
C ASP A 654 -20.73 19.74 20.56
N ALA A 655 -21.24 20.21 19.43
CA ALA A 655 -22.43 19.63 18.80
C ALA A 655 -22.21 18.14 18.54
N PHE A 656 -21.12 17.79 17.87
CA PHE A 656 -20.89 16.42 17.45
C PHE A 656 -20.53 15.46 18.59
N HIS A 657 -19.78 15.91 19.61
CA HIS A 657 -19.62 15.17 20.87
C HIS A 657 -20.96 14.72 21.45
N CYS A 658 -21.93 15.63 21.43
CA CYS A 658 -23.24 15.39 21.99
C CYS A 658 -24.22 14.68 21.06
N GLU A 659 -23.95 14.65 19.75
CA GLU A 659 -24.65 13.79 18.80
C GLU A 659 -24.17 12.34 18.83
N ILE A 660 -22.89 12.06 19.16
CA ILE A 660 -22.47 10.70 19.53
C ILE A 660 -23.10 10.30 20.87
N GLY A 661 -23.16 11.25 21.80
CA GLY A 661 -23.80 11.10 23.10
C GLY A 661 -23.08 10.11 24.02
N GLY A 662 -23.70 9.82 25.17
CA GLY A 662 -23.12 8.89 26.14
C GLY A 662 -21.77 9.38 26.68
N THR A 663 -20.72 8.58 26.51
CA THR A 663 -19.36 8.91 26.97
C THR A 663 -18.83 10.17 26.30
N MET A 664 -19.13 10.41 25.01
CA MET A 664 -18.63 11.58 24.28
C MET A 664 -19.25 12.92 24.74
N CYS A 665 -20.44 12.91 25.37
CA CYS A 665 -21.10 14.14 25.86
C CYS A 665 -20.93 14.30 27.39
N ALA A 666 -19.70 14.06 27.88
CA ALA A 666 -19.32 14.08 29.30
C ALA A 666 -17.84 14.47 29.48
N HIS A 667 -17.45 14.85 30.71
CA HIS A 667 -16.09 15.34 31.02
C HIS A 667 -15.01 14.26 30.78
N ASN A 668 -15.40 12.99 30.78
CA ASN A 668 -14.52 11.85 30.58
C ASN A 668 -14.57 11.28 29.15
N SER A 669 -14.94 12.10 28.17
CA SER A 669 -15.08 11.76 26.74
C SER A 669 -13.86 11.08 26.13
N ALA A 670 -12.64 11.42 26.57
CA ALA A 670 -11.40 10.76 26.16
C ALA A 670 -11.37 9.24 26.42
N ASN A 671 -12.29 8.71 27.25
CA ASN A 671 -12.46 7.26 27.40
C ASN A 671 -13.11 6.58 26.17
N ALA A 672 -13.67 7.33 25.23
CA ALA A 672 -14.23 6.80 24.00
C ALA A 672 -13.13 6.76 22.90
N PRO A 673 -12.91 5.62 22.22
CA PRO A 673 -11.89 5.54 21.16
C PRO A 673 -12.09 6.55 20.02
N GLU A 674 -13.34 6.87 19.70
CA GLU A 674 -13.71 7.87 18.69
C GLU A 674 -13.36 9.31 19.08
N PHE A 675 -13.04 9.60 20.35
CA PHE A 675 -12.59 10.91 20.81
C PHE A 675 -11.39 11.39 20.00
N PHE A 676 -10.36 10.54 19.86
CA PHE A 676 -9.13 10.93 19.19
C PHE A 676 -9.32 11.14 17.69
N LEU A 677 -10.21 10.36 17.05
CA LEU A 677 -10.53 10.53 15.63
C LEU A 677 -11.33 11.82 15.39
N HIS A 678 -12.28 12.11 16.28
CA HIS A 678 -13.04 13.35 16.24
C HIS A 678 -12.14 14.57 16.42
N HIS A 679 -11.29 14.57 17.46
CA HIS A 679 -10.37 15.67 17.72
C HIS A 679 -9.27 15.80 16.66
N ALA A 680 -8.80 14.70 16.06
CA ALA A 680 -7.90 14.76 14.91
C ALA A 680 -8.58 15.43 13.70
N PHE A 681 -9.90 15.26 13.52
CA PHE A 681 -10.61 15.98 12.48
C PHE A 681 -10.80 17.46 12.83
N ILE A 682 -11.11 17.80 14.09
CA ILE A 682 -11.12 19.20 14.56
C ILE A 682 -9.76 19.88 14.32
N ASP A 683 -8.68 19.16 14.59
CA ASP A 683 -7.33 19.63 14.35
C ASP A 683 -7.01 19.77 12.85
N LYS A 684 -7.51 18.86 12.00
CA LYS A 684 -7.46 19.01 10.54
C LYS A 684 -8.17 20.29 10.07
N ILE A 685 -9.34 20.62 10.62
CA ILE A 685 -10.08 21.83 10.24
C ILE A 685 -9.22 23.08 10.52
N TRP A 686 -8.54 23.11 11.66
CA TRP A 686 -7.62 24.19 11.99
C TRP A 686 -6.38 24.19 11.09
N ALA A 687 -5.76 23.03 10.86
CA ALA A 687 -4.60 22.91 9.96
C ALA A 687 -4.94 23.35 8.52
N ASP A 688 -6.11 22.96 7.99
CA ASP A 688 -6.59 23.40 6.67
C ASP A 688 -6.81 24.93 6.62
N TRP A 689 -7.27 25.54 7.71
CA TRP A 689 -7.45 26.99 7.81
C TRP A 689 -6.10 27.71 7.86
N GLN A 690 -5.17 27.23 8.69
CA GLN A 690 -3.78 27.72 8.75
C GLN A 690 -3.04 27.54 7.40
N ALA A 691 -3.42 26.51 6.62
CA ALA A 691 -2.87 26.22 5.30
C ALA A 691 -3.28 27.21 4.19
N LYS A 692 -3.99 28.31 4.50
CA LYS A 692 -4.39 29.32 3.52
C LYS A 692 -3.37 30.43 3.29
N SER A 693 -2.74 30.95 4.34
CA SER A 693 -1.62 31.92 4.25
C SER A 693 -0.78 31.91 5.53
N ASN A 694 0.35 32.61 5.55
CA ASN A 694 1.14 32.81 6.78
C ASN A 694 0.33 33.61 7.81
N ASP A 695 -0.45 34.61 7.40
CA ASP A 695 -1.36 35.31 8.30
C ASP A 695 -2.35 34.36 8.99
N HIS A 696 -2.87 33.34 8.30
CA HIS A 696 -3.73 32.34 8.95
C HIS A 696 -2.95 31.44 9.92
N MET A 697 -1.69 31.15 9.64
CA MET A 697 -0.84 30.35 10.53
C MET A 697 -0.50 31.11 11.81
N GLU A 698 -0.10 32.36 11.66
CA GLU A 698 0.38 33.24 12.74
C GLU A 698 -0.76 33.92 13.50
N THR A 699 -1.92 34.07 12.85
CA THR A 699 -3.10 34.59 13.54
C THR A 699 -3.63 33.56 14.51
N TYR A 700 -3.22 33.77 15.74
CA TYR A 700 -3.73 33.16 16.94
C TYR A 700 -4.08 34.29 17.92
N PHE A 701 -4.48 33.99 19.16
CA PHE A 701 -4.70 35.02 20.17
C PHE A 701 -3.37 35.72 20.52
N THR A 702 -3.01 36.76 19.77
CA THR A 702 -1.83 37.63 19.98
C THR A 702 -1.85 38.31 21.36
N THR A 703 -3.03 38.37 21.98
CA THR A 703 -3.24 38.88 23.33
C THR A 703 -2.93 37.85 24.43
N VAL A 704 -2.56 36.60 24.09
CA VAL A 704 -2.10 35.63 25.09
C VAL A 704 -0.63 35.89 25.33
N PRO A 705 -0.25 36.38 26.53
CA PRO A 705 1.15 36.65 26.80
C PRO A 705 1.99 35.39 26.67
N ARG A 706 3.20 35.53 26.12
CA ARG A 706 4.12 34.41 25.90
C ARG A 706 4.50 33.66 27.18
N TYR A 707 4.24 34.19 28.37
CA TYR A 707 4.47 33.49 29.64
C TYR A 707 3.33 32.53 30.04
N VAL A 708 2.16 32.58 29.39
CA VAL A 708 1.02 31.70 29.72
C VAL A 708 1.31 30.28 29.22
N ARG A 709 1.33 29.31 30.12
CA ARG A 709 1.51 27.89 29.80
C ARG A 709 0.16 27.19 29.59
N MET A 710 0.18 26.15 28.76
CA MET A 710 -0.96 25.27 28.58
C MET A 710 -1.15 24.38 29.82
N GLU A 711 -2.40 24.18 30.21
CA GLU A 711 -2.73 23.42 31.41
C GLU A 711 -2.16 21.98 31.38
N GLY A 712 -1.47 21.60 32.46
CA GLY A 712 -0.91 20.27 32.64
C GLY A 712 0.31 19.94 31.79
N ASN A 713 1.00 20.95 31.25
CA ASN A 713 2.30 20.81 30.57
C ASN A 713 3.09 22.14 30.59
N ASP A 714 4.35 22.09 30.16
CA ASP A 714 5.25 23.25 30.19
C ASP A 714 5.24 24.07 28.89
N PHE A 715 4.44 23.72 27.89
CA PHE A 715 4.42 24.40 26.60
C PHE A 715 3.47 25.60 26.58
N HIS A 716 3.83 26.59 25.79
CA HIS A 716 2.96 27.71 25.48
C HIS A 716 2.00 27.33 24.35
N PRO A 717 0.79 27.93 24.29
CA PRO A 717 -0.14 27.68 23.20
C PRO A 717 0.46 27.97 21.80
N SER A 718 1.34 28.96 21.70
CA SER A 718 2.06 29.32 20.48
C SER A 718 2.97 28.21 19.96
N ASP A 719 3.45 27.32 20.83
CA ASP A 719 4.42 26.29 20.45
C ASP A 719 3.78 25.19 19.58
N TYR A 720 2.45 25.10 19.57
CA TYR A 720 1.69 24.06 18.86
C TYR A 720 0.91 24.62 17.66
N ILE A 721 1.28 25.78 17.12
CA ILE A 721 0.60 26.34 15.92
C ILE A 721 1.13 25.74 14.62
N ASP A 722 2.44 25.48 14.49
CA ASP A 722 3.05 24.96 13.26
C ASP A 722 3.08 23.43 13.28
N THR A 723 2.21 22.80 12.49
CA THR A 723 2.12 21.34 12.40
C THR A 723 3.38 20.68 11.84
N PHE A 724 4.27 21.44 11.21
CA PHE A 724 5.54 20.93 10.69
C PHE A 724 6.67 20.94 11.73
N ASN A 725 6.52 21.70 12.82
CA ASN A 725 7.55 21.93 13.83
C ASN A 725 6.98 21.80 15.25
N LEU A 726 6.20 20.76 15.54
CA LEU A 726 5.60 20.59 16.87
C LEU A 726 6.66 20.07 17.86
N PRO A 727 6.81 20.69 19.04
CA PRO A 727 7.70 20.17 20.07
C PRO A 727 7.34 18.74 20.48
N HIS A 728 8.34 17.97 20.91
CA HIS A 728 8.07 16.66 21.48
C HIS A 728 7.33 16.81 22.83
N PRO A 729 6.15 16.18 23.01
CA PRO A 729 5.29 16.40 24.19
C PRO A 729 5.79 15.78 25.52
N ASN A 730 7.02 15.24 25.55
CA ASN A 730 7.74 14.88 26.76
C ASN A 730 9.02 15.73 26.80
N VAL A 731 9.19 16.51 27.88
CA VAL A 731 10.21 17.57 28.05
C VAL A 731 11.65 17.04 27.98
N ASP A 732 11.88 15.76 28.31
CA ASP A 732 13.21 15.13 28.36
C ASP A 732 13.86 14.86 26.99
N ARG A 733 13.28 15.34 25.89
CA ARG A 733 13.84 15.24 24.52
C ARG A 733 13.67 16.57 23.81
N THR A 734 14.56 17.51 24.12
CA THR A 734 14.50 18.91 23.67
C THR A 734 14.83 19.11 22.19
N ASP A 735 15.37 18.07 21.50
CA ASP A 735 15.99 18.25 20.18
C ASP A 735 15.20 17.60 19.01
N ASP A 736 14.05 16.97 19.27
CA ASP A 736 13.24 16.26 18.25
C ASP A 736 11.91 16.99 17.97
N TYR A 737 11.81 17.77 16.89
CA TYR A 737 10.53 18.28 16.40
C TYR A 737 9.73 17.18 15.69
N ILE A 738 8.40 17.20 15.84
CA ILE A 738 7.49 16.26 15.19
C ILE A 738 6.66 17.00 14.14
N CYS A 739 6.72 16.49 12.92
CA CYS A 739 5.86 16.92 11.85
C CYS A 739 4.60 16.04 11.73
N VAL A 740 3.45 16.68 11.53
CA VAL A 740 2.14 16.05 11.31
C VAL A 740 1.45 16.71 10.10
N MET A 741 0.87 15.89 9.24
CA MET A 741 0.14 16.34 8.05
C MET A 741 -1.15 15.54 7.87
N TYR A 742 -2.13 16.12 7.18
CA TYR A 742 -3.45 15.51 6.97
C TYR A 742 -3.66 15.21 5.49
N GLN A 743 -3.93 13.95 5.16
CA GLN A 743 -4.38 13.57 3.82
C GLN A 743 -5.89 13.82 3.70
N ASP A 744 -6.39 14.31 2.57
CA ASP A 744 -7.84 14.47 2.36
C ASP A 744 -8.56 13.12 2.20
N ALA A 745 -9.87 13.10 2.40
CA ALA A 745 -10.67 11.89 2.29
C ALA A 745 -10.64 11.35 0.85
N ALA A 746 -10.32 10.06 0.70
CA ALA A 746 -10.16 9.42 -0.61
C ALA A 746 -11.51 8.98 -1.17
N HIS A 747 -12.36 9.95 -1.55
CA HIS A 747 -13.67 9.70 -2.15
C HIS A 747 -13.90 10.61 -3.37
N PRO A 748 -14.33 10.09 -4.54
CA PRO A 748 -14.52 10.90 -5.76
C PRO A 748 -15.41 12.14 -5.55
N LEU A 749 -16.59 11.96 -4.93
CA LEU A 749 -17.50 13.07 -4.63
C LEU A 749 -16.94 14.08 -3.61
N TYR A 750 -15.98 13.71 -2.75
CA TYR A 750 -15.39 14.66 -1.78
C TYR A 750 -14.60 15.75 -2.51
N LYS A 751 -13.77 15.33 -3.47
CA LYS A 751 -12.98 16.23 -4.31
C LYS A 751 -13.88 17.15 -5.12
N GLU A 752 -14.89 16.58 -5.77
CA GLU A 752 -15.85 17.33 -6.58
C GLU A 752 -16.60 18.39 -5.77
N ILE A 753 -17.15 18.04 -4.60
CA ILE A 753 -17.89 18.97 -3.76
C ILE A 753 -16.98 20.10 -3.26
N THR A 754 -15.78 19.77 -2.78
CA THR A 754 -14.85 20.75 -2.22
C THR A 754 -14.44 21.78 -3.29
N GLN A 755 -14.11 21.31 -4.49
CA GLN A 755 -13.75 22.19 -5.62
C GLN A 755 -14.90 23.09 -6.06
N ARG A 756 -16.12 22.55 -6.16
CA ARG A 756 -17.30 23.36 -6.50
C ARG A 756 -17.53 24.45 -5.45
N LEU A 757 -17.39 24.12 -4.16
CA LEU A 757 -17.57 25.08 -3.07
C LEU A 757 -16.49 26.18 -3.08
N GLU A 758 -15.23 25.84 -3.37
CA GLU A 758 -14.13 26.81 -3.46
C GLU A 758 -14.29 27.87 -4.55
N LYS A 759 -15.07 27.58 -5.60
CA LYS A 759 -15.38 28.53 -6.68
C LYS A 759 -16.58 29.44 -6.37
N LEU A 760 -17.20 29.30 -5.20
CA LEU A 760 -18.36 30.08 -4.79
C LEU A 760 -17.98 31.08 -3.70
N SER A 761 -18.58 32.26 -3.75
CA SER A 761 -18.50 33.20 -2.64
C SER A 761 -19.25 32.66 -1.41
N THR A 762 -18.86 33.09 -0.21
CA THR A 762 -19.57 32.74 1.04
C THR A 762 -21.06 33.10 0.97
N ARG A 763 -21.44 34.14 0.21
CA ARG A 763 -22.84 34.52 -0.01
C ARG A 763 -23.59 33.46 -0.82
N GLU A 764 -23.00 32.97 -1.90
CA GLU A 764 -23.56 31.92 -2.76
C GLU A 764 -23.68 30.59 -2.00
N VAL A 765 -22.60 30.16 -1.31
CA VAL A 765 -22.58 28.91 -0.53
C VAL A 765 -23.72 28.87 0.50
N ARG A 766 -24.05 30.00 1.12
CA ARG A 766 -25.13 30.10 2.11
C ARG A 766 -26.55 29.99 1.54
N THR A 767 -26.70 30.10 0.22
CA THR A 767 -27.99 29.94 -0.46
C THR A 767 -28.29 28.49 -0.82
N ILE A 768 -27.29 27.60 -0.79
CA ILE A 768 -27.44 26.19 -1.12
C ILE A 768 -28.48 25.54 -0.19
N PRO A 769 -29.60 25.01 -0.73
CA PRO A 769 -30.62 24.37 0.07
C PRO A 769 -30.11 23.10 0.73
N ARG A 770 -30.20 23.00 2.06
CA ARG A 770 -29.76 21.81 2.78
C ARG A 770 -30.54 21.55 4.06
N LEU A 771 -30.43 20.32 4.53
CA LEU A 771 -31.01 19.87 5.79
C LEU A 771 -30.22 20.47 6.94
N TYR A 772 -30.94 21.03 7.91
CA TYR A 772 -30.34 21.52 9.15
C TYR A 772 -29.59 20.39 9.89
N PHE A 773 -28.60 20.77 10.68
CA PHE A 773 -28.01 19.87 11.69
C PHE A 773 -28.40 20.39 13.07
N LYS A 774 -28.46 19.49 14.05
CA LYS A 774 -28.95 19.87 15.37
C LYS A 774 -27.82 20.50 16.16
N PRO A 775 -27.97 21.75 16.66
CA PRO A 775 -26.95 22.33 17.52
C PRO A 775 -27.03 21.78 18.93
N ALA A 776 -25.90 21.83 19.65
CA ALA A 776 -25.87 21.54 21.07
C ALA A 776 -26.81 22.48 21.84
N THR A 777 -27.60 21.90 22.74
CA THR A 777 -28.45 22.66 23.65
C THR A 777 -27.61 23.48 24.64
N THR A 778 -28.19 24.55 25.19
CA THR A 778 -27.57 25.38 26.23
C THR A 778 -27.08 24.57 27.43
N ARG A 779 -27.76 23.45 27.76
CA ARG A 779 -27.38 22.51 28.81
C ARG A 779 -26.18 21.65 28.42
N GLN A 780 -26.12 21.19 27.17
CA GLN A 780 -24.98 20.44 26.64
C GLN A 780 -23.73 21.32 26.57
N LEU A 781 -23.83 22.51 26.00
CA LEU A 781 -22.72 23.48 25.96
C LEU A 781 -22.21 23.84 27.36
N ARG A 782 -23.11 23.99 28.34
CA ARG A 782 -22.71 24.21 29.74
C ARG A 782 -21.91 23.02 30.30
N ARG A 783 -22.33 21.80 29.98
CA ARG A 783 -21.63 20.58 30.41
C ARG A 783 -20.27 20.44 29.72
N LEU A 784 -20.12 20.99 28.53
CA LEU A 784 -18.86 21.00 27.79
C LEU A 784 -17.96 22.21 28.12
N GLY A 785 -18.27 22.96 29.18
CA GLY A 785 -17.41 24.05 29.67
C GLY A 785 -17.60 25.40 28.99
N VAL A 786 -18.58 25.56 28.08
CA VAL A 786 -18.80 26.83 27.36
C VAL A 786 -19.47 27.89 28.23
N LYS A 787 -18.83 29.06 28.35
CA LYS A 787 -19.29 30.16 29.21
C LYS A 787 -20.62 30.75 28.71
N ARG A 788 -21.41 31.37 29.60
CA ARG A 788 -22.75 31.92 29.27
C ARG A 788 -22.71 32.93 28.11
N LYS A 789 -21.74 33.85 28.10
CA LYS A 789 -21.59 34.86 27.03
C LYS A 789 -21.25 34.20 25.69
N GLU A 790 -20.30 33.27 25.67
CA GLU A 790 -19.91 32.51 24.49
C GLU A 790 -21.08 31.69 23.92
N ARG A 791 -21.89 31.03 24.76
CA ARG A 791 -23.07 30.27 24.31
C ARG A 791 -24.06 31.10 23.50
N ARG A 792 -24.29 32.36 23.93
CA ARG A 792 -25.17 33.28 23.19
C ARG A 792 -24.54 33.69 21.86
N HIS A 793 -23.24 33.95 21.85
CA HIS A 793 -22.52 34.35 20.65
C HIS A 793 -22.42 33.20 19.62
N ALA A 794 -22.06 31.99 20.06
CA ALA A 794 -22.01 30.80 19.22
C ALA A 794 -23.35 30.53 18.53
N ARG A 795 -24.47 30.70 19.25
CA ARG A 795 -25.81 30.53 18.67
C ARG A 795 -26.17 31.62 17.66
N LYS A 796 -25.69 32.85 17.86
CA LYS A 796 -25.82 33.92 16.86
C LYS A 796 -25.01 33.58 15.61
N LEU A 797 -23.75 33.17 15.75
CA LEU A 797 -22.88 32.77 14.62
C LEU A 797 -23.48 31.59 13.86
N LEU A 798 -23.92 30.53 14.54
CA LEU A 798 -24.59 29.39 13.93
C LEU A 798 -25.73 29.81 13.01
N ASN A 799 -26.70 30.57 13.56
CA ASN A 799 -27.87 31.01 12.80
C ASN A 799 -27.49 31.99 11.67
N LYS A 800 -26.48 32.83 11.92
CA LYS A 800 -26.05 33.88 11.00
C LYS A 800 -25.16 33.33 9.89
N GLU A 801 -24.40 32.26 10.08
CA GLU A 801 -23.31 31.87 9.18
C GLU A 801 -23.42 30.42 8.72
N LEU A 802 -23.71 29.49 9.63
CA LEU A 802 -23.60 28.05 9.38
C LEU A 802 -24.94 27.36 9.09
N GLU A 803 -26.08 27.99 9.36
CA GLU A 803 -27.39 27.47 8.96
C GLU A 803 -27.75 27.97 7.54
N PRO A 804 -28.36 27.12 6.70
CA PRO A 804 -28.73 27.51 5.35
C PRO A 804 -29.88 28.52 5.35
N ARG A 805 -29.84 29.47 4.41
CA ARG A 805 -30.96 30.42 4.19
C ARG A 805 -32.22 29.72 3.70
N LYS A 806 -32.06 28.68 2.88
CA LYS A 806 -33.15 27.88 2.32
C LYS A 806 -33.09 26.46 2.88
N ARG A 807 -34.19 26.02 3.50
CA ARG A 807 -34.30 24.66 4.05
C ARG A 807 -34.91 23.74 3.02
N ILE A 808 -34.32 22.55 2.87
CA ILE A 808 -34.92 21.45 2.11
C ILE A 808 -35.61 20.46 3.06
N ARG A 809 -36.69 19.82 2.62
CA ARG A 809 -37.33 18.71 3.34
C ARG A 809 -36.66 17.40 2.93
N LYS A 810 -36.58 16.43 3.85
CA LYS A 810 -35.97 15.11 3.57
C LYS A 810 -36.65 14.39 2.38
N SER A 811 -37.95 14.60 2.18
CA SER A 811 -38.71 14.06 1.04
C SER A 811 -38.28 14.61 -0.32
N GLN A 812 -37.61 15.77 -0.37
CA GLN A 812 -37.14 16.39 -1.61
C GLN A 812 -35.77 15.83 -2.07
N LEU A 813 -35.09 15.04 -1.22
CA LEU A 813 -33.83 14.37 -1.54
C LEU A 813 -34.15 12.99 -2.12
N ARG A 814 -34.15 12.85 -3.45
CA ARG A 814 -34.54 11.60 -4.13
C ARG A 814 -33.37 10.62 -4.25
N LYS A 815 -32.20 11.10 -4.69
CA LYS A 815 -30.98 10.28 -4.88
C LYS A 815 -30.44 9.80 -3.53
N GLU A 816 -29.84 8.61 -3.52
CA GLU A 816 -29.32 8.02 -2.27
C GLU A 816 -28.17 8.85 -1.68
N TYR A 817 -27.24 9.32 -2.53
CA TYR A 817 -26.14 10.20 -2.10
C TYR A 817 -26.63 11.56 -1.58
N ASP A 818 -27.63 12.19 -2.22
CA ASP A 818 -28.23 13.44 -1.70
C ASP A 818 -28.79 13.27 -0.29
N LYS A 819 -29.41 12.12 -0.01
CA LYS A 819 -29.92 11.78 1.33
C LYS A 819 -28.80 11.65 2.36
N LEU A 820 -27.62 11.19 1.96
CA LEU A 820 -26.44 11.01 2.82
C LEU A 820 -25.69 12.32 3.06
N LEU A 821 -25.59 13.17 2.03
CA LEU A 821 -25.00 14.51 2.09
C LEU A 821 -25.91 15.48 2.88
N GLY A 822 -27.22 15.40 2.64
CA GLY A 822 -28.23 16.29 3.23
C GLY A 822 -28.56 17.51 2.39
N PHE A 823 -28.09 17.56 1.15
CA PHE A 823 -28.38 18.55 0.12
C PHE A 823 -28.34 17.86 -1.24
N LYS A 824 -28.87 18.50 -2.28
CA LYS A 824 -28.72 17.96 -3.64
C LYS A 824 -27.37 18.36 -4.18
N LEU A 825 -26.61 17.41 -4.72
CA LEU A 825 -25.33 17.72 -5.35
C LEU A 825 -25.48 18.75 -6.48
N ASP A 826 -26.57 18.65 -7.23
CA ASP A 826 -26.91 19.53 -8.35
C ASP A 826 -27.22 20.98 -7.91
N ASP A 827 -27.52 21.20 -6.62
CA ASP A 827 -27.74 22.55 -6.08
C ASP A 827 -26.41 23.30 -5.84
N ILE A 828 -25.25 22.64 -5.99
CA ILE A 828 -23.93 23.29 -5.99
C ILE A 828 -23.52 23.57 -7.45
N PRO A 829 -23.50 24.84 -7.88
CA PRO A 829 -23.22 25.21 -9.27
C PRO A 829 -21.92 24.60 -9.80
N PHE A 830 -21.98 24.06 -11.02
CA PHE A 830 -20.82 23.59 -11.74
C PHE A 830 -20.20 24.74 -12.54
N ARG A 831 -19.11 25.32 -12.04
CA ARG A 831 -18.33 26.35 -12.75
C ARG A 831 -16.98 25.77 -13.15
N TYR A 832 -16.94 25.03 -14.26
CA TYR A 832 -15.69 24.52 -14.84
C TYR A 832 -15.49 25.02 -16.27
N THR A 833 -14.27 25.40 -16.58
CA THR A 833 -13.73 25.39 -17.94
C THR A 833 -12.85 24.14 -18.10
N SER A 834 -12.63 23.67 -19.33
CA SER A 834 -11.78 22.49 -19.64
C SER A 834 -10.33 22.60 -19.16
N ARG A 835 -9.90 23.79 -18.71
CA ARG A 835 -8.56 24.08 -18.15
C ARG A 835 -8.46 23.90 -16.63
N ASP A 836 -9.57 23.65 -15.93
CA ASP A 836 -9.63 23.65 -14.47
C ASP A 836 -9.51 22.26 -13.81
N PHE A 837 -9.19 21.19 -14.56
CA PHE A 837 -9.02 19.84 -13.97
C PHE A 837 -7.75 19.78 -13.11
N PRO A 838 -7.85 19.57 -11.78
CA PRO A 838 -6.66 19.44 -10.96
C PRO A 838 -6.10 18.04 -11.11
N THR A 839 -4.87 17.96 -11.59
CA THR A 839 -4.08 16.75 -11.79
C THR A 839 -3.66 16.06 -10.49
N ARG A 840 -3.92 16.66 -9.31
CA ARG A 840 -3.39 16.19 -8.02
C ARG A 840 -4.46 15.70 -7.05
N ASN A 841 -4.10 14.66 -6.29
CA ASN A 841 -4.91 13.97 -5.28
C ASN A 841 -4.45 14.29 -3.83
N THR A 842 -3.71 15.38 -3.64
CA THR A 842 -3.05 15.76 -2.39
C THR A 842 -3.73 16.95 -1.72
N SER A 843 -3.61 17.07 -0.39
CA SER A 843 -4.15 18.19 0.37
C SER A 843 -3.22 19.40 0.33
N LEU A 844 -3.74 20.62 0.56
CA LEU A 844 -2.92 21.84 0.65
C LEU A 844 -1.82 21.76 1.73
N THR A 845 -2.06 21.00 2.80
CA THR A 845 -1.05 20.76 3.85
C THR A 845 0.05 19.81 3.37
N TYR A 846 -0.28 18.82 2.53
CA TYR A 846 0.71 17.96 1.85
C TYR A 846 1.58 18.77 0.89
N ASP A 847 0.97 19.62 0.07
CA ASP A 847 1.69 20.41 -0.92
C ASP A 847 2.63 21.43 -0.25
N ARG A 848 2.20 22.06 0.86
CA ARG A 848 3.06 22.93 1.68
C ARG A 848 4.21 22.18 2.33
N TRP A 849 3.97 20.97 2.83
CA TRP A 849 5.04 20.13 3.39
C TRP A 849 6.09 19.85 2.32
N LEU A 850 5.64 19.37 1.15
CA LEU A 850 6.54 19.05 0.04
C LEU A 850 7.36 20.27 -0.37
N ALA A 851 6.72 21.43 -0.55
CA ALA A 851 7.41 22.68 -0.87
C ALA A 851 8.41 23.11 0.23
N ARG A 852 8.03 23.07 1.51
CA ARG A 852 8.91 23.44 2.62
C ARG A 852 10.11 22.50 2.75
N SER A 853 9.88 21.19 2.58
CA SER A 853 10.94 20.19 2.73
C SER A 853 11.89 20.17 1.52
N LEU A 854 11.41 20.44 0.31
CA LEU A 854 12.25 20.64 -0.87
C LEU A 854 13.10 21.90 -0.75
N ASN A 855 12.51 23.05 -0.38
CA ASN A 855 13.28 24.29 -0.17
C ASN A 855 14.36 24.12 0.91
N ALA A 856 14.04 23.43 2.01
CA ALA A 856 15.01 23.16 3.07
C ALA A 856 16.13 22.19 2.65
N ALA A 857 15.84 21.27 1.70
CA ALA A 857 16.83 20.37 1.11
C ALA A 857 17.76 21.12 0.14
N GLU A 858 17.24 22.01 -0.71
CA GLU A 858 18.02 22.83 -1.65
C GLU A 858 19.01 23.77 -0.93
N MET A 859 18.57 24.38 0.18
CA MET A 859 19.42 25.23 1.03
C MET A 859 20.58 24.48 1.70
N SER A 860 20.60 23.14 1.66
CA SER A 860 21.67 22.33 2.26
C SER A 860 22.87 22.10 1.34
N SER A 861 22.81 22.56 0.08
CA SER A 861 23.96 22.54 -0.83
C SER A 861 24.98 23.67 -0.57
N GLU A 862 24.58 24.79 0.07
CA GLU A 862 25.52 25.88 0.47
C GLU A 862 25.09 26.76 1.68
N GLY A 863 23.92 26.56 2.31
CA GLY A 863 23.29 27.60 3.16
C GLY A 863 23.02 27.29 4.63
N LEU A 864 23.47 26.15 5.18
CA LEU A 864 23.08 25.75 6.55
C LEU A 864 23.77 26.53 7.69
N GLU A 865 24.81 27.31 7.42
CA GLU A 865 25.37 28.26 8.41
C GLU A 865 24.64 29.62 8.44
N PHE A 866 23.97 30.02 7.36
CA PHE A 866 23.31 31.34 7.27
C PHE A 866 22.01 31.39 8.10
N PHE A 867 21.22 30.31 8.11
CA PHE A 867 19.94 30.26 8.84
C PHE A 867 20.07 30.03 10.34
N ARG A 868 21.21 29.52 10.83
CA ARG A 868 21.50 29.49 12.28
C ARG A 868 21.95 30.85 12.83
N ARG A 869 22.51 31.73 11.99
CA ARG A 869 22.89 33.10 12.38
C ARG A 869 21.76 34.11 12.20
N ALA A 870 20.84 33.92 11.24
CA ALA A 870 19.76 34.87 10.95
C ALA A 870 18.61 34.91 11.99
N ASN A 871 18.53 33.95 12.92
CA ASN A 871 17.50 33.93 13.98
C ASN A 871 18.00 34.38 15.36
N ILE A 872 19.22 34.93 15.45
CA ILE A 872 19.78 35.50 16.69
C ILE A 872 20.00 37.03 16.57
N SER A 873 19.85 37.64 15.38
CA SER A 873 20.15 39.06 15.17
C SER A 873 18.98 40.00 14.83
N ASN A 874 17.72 39.56 14.84
CA ASN A 874 16.56 40.48 14.76
C ASN A 874 15.85 40.72 16.10
N ALA A 875 16.63 40.70 17.17
CA ALA A 875 16.28 41.30 18.46
C ALA A 875 17.21 42.49 18.75
N MET A 876 17.23 43.47 17.85
CA MET A 876 17.59 44.87 18.09
C MET A 876 17.37 45.64 16.77
N VAL A 877 16.17 46.23 16.62
CA VAL A 877 15.79 47.58 16.13
C VAL A 877 14.27 47.61 16.12
#